data_AF-A0A4U0PH69-F1
#
_entry.id   AF-A0A4U0PH69-F1
#
_cell.length_a   1.000
_cell.length_b   1.000
_cell.length_c   1.000
_cell.angle_alpha   90.00
_cell.angle_beta   90.00
_cell.angle_gamma   90.00
#
_symmetry.space_group_name_H-M   'P 1'
#
loop_
_entity.id
_entity.type
_entity.pdbx_description
1 polymer ?
#
loop_
_entity_poly.entity_id
_entity_poly.type
_entity_poly.pdbx_seq_one_letter_code
_entity_poly.pdbx_strand_id
1 'polypeptide(L)'
;MRRLLLIISFVFLSVFDLSAGGKNLFFSTQGVSNMERFNYSVERLGSFLGIDANARKSFQPDRSLRGDDVILGLVTPTSKVSKMVPIALLNTLESKESFVVYRKDASSPLLIIGKDEAGLLYGCLEVVNQSLYSDRKAIAHHDAPEMVLRGTAIGMQKTDYLPGRDVYEYPYTEDLFPWFYDKELWLNYLDMMLDNKYNTLYLWNGHPFSSLVKLKDYPYALEVDDETFAKNEEMFGFLTQEANKRGIWVIQMFYNIILPKPFAEKHNLKTQERNRVITPLISDYTRKSIAAFVEKYPNVGLLVTLGEAMEGVGQDDIDWFTKTIIPGVKDGLNAIGSTIEPPIVLRAHDTDAPAVMKESLSIYKNLYTMAKYNGEALTTYAPRGKWAELHRSLSAMGTVHIQNVHILANLEPFRYASPDFIQKSVHAMHDIYHSNGIHIYPQASYWDWPYTADKTEERLLQVDRDWVWYQAWARYAWKVDRSKEEEQVFWSNQLKEYYGITEQNARKLLMALEEIGEISPKILRRFGITDGNRQTSTLGMLMTQLISPFRYGLFTLLYESEAPEGEMIIEYAEKQFKSEPHIGETPIQVADEIVNHGKKAVELVEQIGEASKNTNEFKRLLNDVYIHKAMADHYSYKVKAAVQVLAYKYTREVESLRAAVPDLEKSLAAYSILTNLTADSYLYANSMQTKQRKIPLRGVDATFKHWTEVLPVFETELNNFKLAIDSLSNTGDAKEEESKQYVSSEAKLLSNAHFTPLKKGAKLYVDQELVVTHLPEELEGLQAVTVNSEDQKLNGYSLKFESKQDVKVLVGYFNSTDKVFAPKPVLEIDASANDYGQAETKIRNAMRMQYMPMIDIHTYSFPAGQHELKLPKGEAVILGFVDDNELLHPYNADIDNQGDDLDDLFGYYQETKL
;
A
#
# COMPACT_ATOMS: atom_id res chain seq x y z
N MET A 1 42.88 -18.11 5.03
CA MET A 1 44.23 -17.92 4.48
C MET A 1 44.06 -17.55 3.00
N ARG A 2 44.41 -16.29 2.62
CA ARG A 2 44.23 -15.61 1.30
C ARG A 2 42.75 -15.30 0.96
N ARG A 3 42.21 -14.07 0.84
CA ARG A 3 42.72 -12.71 0.52
C ARG A 3 43.69 -12.69 -0.67
N LEU A 4 43.16 -12.90 -1.88
CA LEU A 4 43.61 -12.31 -3.16
C LEU A 4 42.78 -12.93 -4.30
N LEU A 5 41.84 -12.19 -4.89
CA LEU A 5 41.37 -12.34 -6.29
C LEU A 5 40.26 -11.30 -6.57
N LEU A 6 40.65 -10.04 -6.41
CA LEU A 6 39.96 -8.86 -6.92
C LEU A 6 41.09 -7.99 -7.46
N ILE A 7 41.55 -8.32 -8.66
CA ILE A 7 42.46 -7.61 -9.58
C ILE A 7 42.69 -8.62 -10.71
N ILE A 8 42.04 -8.39 -11.86
CA ILE A 8 42.48 -8.66 -13.25
C ILE A 8 41.25 -8.40 -14.13
N SER A 9 41.05 -7.11 -14.42
CA SER A 9 40.53 -6.60 -15.71
C SER A 9 41.01 -5.17 -15.96
N PHE A 10 42.09 -4.77 -15.28
CA PHE A 10 42.88 -3.57 -15.55
C PHE A 10 44.29 -4.04 -15.86
N VAL A 11 44.61 -4.18 -17.14
CA VAL A 11 45.92 -4.01 -17.80
C VAL A 11 45.73 -4.57 -19.21
N PHE A 12 45.38 -3.70 -20.16
CA PHE A 12 45.92 -3.65 -21.52
C PHE A 12 45.25 -2.49 -22.26
N LEU A 13 45.79 -1.28 -22.08
CA LEU A 13 45.87 -0.18 -23.04
C LEU A 13 46.46 1.04 -22.31
N SER A 14 47.78 1.04 -22.17
CA SER A 14 48.53 2.21 -21.72
C SER A 14 49.87 2.27 -22.45
N VAL A 15 49.84 2.57 -23.74
CA VAL A 15 50.92 3.28 -24.43
C VAL A 15 50.26 4.13 -25.53
N PHE A 16 50.70 5.39 -25.62
CA PHE A 16 50.20 6.50 -26.44
C PHE A 16 49.06 7.35 -25.84
N ASP A 17 49.41 8.23 -24.88
CA ASP A 17 49.33 9.69 -25.13
C ASP A 17 50.06 10.47 -24.02
N LEU A 18 51.34 10.77 -24.22
CA LEU A 18 52.15 11.62 -23.34
C LEU A 18 52.19 13.05 -23.90
N SER A 19 51.01 13.68 -24.06
CA SER A 19 50.89 15.14 -24.27
C SER A 19 49.46 15.69 -24.05
N ALA A 20 48.77 15.28 -22.98
CA ALA A 20 47.51 15.90 -22.57
C ALA A 20 47.65 16.48 -21.15
N GLY A 21 47.60 17.80 -20.98
CA GLY A 21 47.54 18.42 -19.65
C GLY A 21 46.31 17.92 -18.90
N GLY A 22 46.46 17.49 -17.65
CA GLY A 22 45.39 16.82 -16.89
C GLY A 22 44.10 17.65 -16.75
N LYS A 23 42.94 17.00 -16.89
CA LYS A 23 41.58 17.54 -16.78
C LYS A 23 41.36 18.24 -15.43
N ASN A 24 40.79 19.45 -15.39
CA ASN A 24 40.43 20.13 -14.13
C ASN A 24 38.91 20.20 -13.93
N LEU A 25 38.49 20.21 -12.66
CA LEU A 25 37.14 20.54 -12.24
C LEU A 25 37.15 21.87 -11.49
N PHE A 26 36.48 22.87 -12.04
CA PHE A 26 36.29 24.16 -11.40
C PHE A 26 34.90 24.25 -10.77
N PHE A 27 34.76 24.97 -9.66
CA PHE A 27 33.47 25.14 -9.02
C PHE A 27 33.32 26.54 -8.39
N SER A 28 32.09 27.05 -8.34
CA SER A 28 31.74 28.30 -7.65
C SER A 28 30.78 28.01 -6.49
N THR A 29 31.13 28.48 -5.29
CA THR A 29 30.28 28.35 -4.09
C THR A 29 29.28 29.51 -3.93
N GLN A 30 29.21 30.42 -4.91
CA GLN A 30 28.28 31.55 -4.86
C GLN A 30 26.82 31.06 -4.91
N GLY A 31 26.04 31.44 -3.90
CA GLY A 31 24.64 31.03 -3.77
C GLY A 31 24.43 29.68 -3.08
N VAL A 32 25.50 28.98 -2.69
CA VAL A 32 25.39 27.70 -1.97
C VAL A 32 24.95 27.96 -0.53
N SER A 33 23.85 27.32 -0.15
CA SER A 33 23.26 27.26 1.18
C SER A 33 23.53 25.91 1.89
N ASN A 34 23.62 24.82 1.12
CA ASN A 34 23.93 23.47 1.62
C ASN A 34 25.30 23.02 1.09
N MET A 35 26.34 23.27 1.88
CA MET A 35 27.72 22.97 1.49
C MET A 35 28.00 21.46 1.39
N GLU A 36 27.35 20.63 2.20
CA GLU A 36 27.53 19.17 2.17
C GLU A 36 27.07 18.59 0.83
N ARG A 37 25.86 18.94 0.39
CA ARG A 37 25.33 18.51 -0.91
C ARG A 37 26.17 19.04 -2.06
N PHE A 38 26.58 20.30 -2.00
CA PHE A 38 27.45 20.89 -3.02
C PHE A 38 28.79 20.16 -3.13
N ASN A 39 29.47 19.91 -2.00
CA ASN A 39 30.73 19.18 -1.97
C ASN A 39 30.54 17.75 -2.49
N TYR A 40 29.43 17.10 -2.13
CA TYR A 40 29.09 15.78 -2.63
C TYR A 40 28.97 15.75 -4.16
N SER A 41 28.32 16.76 -4.78
CA SER A 41 28.27 16.91 -6.25
C SER A 41 29.66 17.05 -6.87
N VAL A 42 30.52 17.90 -6.30
CA VAL A 42 31.90 18.12 -6.77
C VAL A 42 32.72 16.83 -6.66
N GLU A 43 32.58 16.11 -5.55
CA GLU A 43 33.29 14.86 -5.29
C GLU A 43 32.86 13.74 -6.22
N ARG A 44 31.54 13.50 -6.34
CA ARG A 44 30.98 12.43 -7.17
C ARG A 44 31.36 12.63 -8.63
N LEU A 45 31.18 13.83 -9.17
CA LEU A 45 31.57 14.12 -10.56
C LEU A 45 33.09 14.05 -10.76
N GLY A 46 33.86 14.60 -9.83
CA GLY A 46 35.32 14.54 -9.89
C GLY A 46 35.85 13.11 -9.92
N SER A 47 35.28 12.22 -9.08
CA SER A 47 35.65 10.80 -9.04
C SER A 47 35.24 10.06 -10.31
N PHE A 48 34.02 10.29 -10.83
CA PHE A 48 33.58 9.70 -12.09
C PHE A 48 34.49 10.11 -13.27
N LEU A 49 34.91 11.37 -13.31
CA LEU A 49 35.76 11.89 -14.37
C LEU A 49 37.27 11.58 -14.19
N GLY A 50 37.66 10.87 -13.14
CA GLY A 50 39.06 10.58 -12.82
C GLY A 50 39.90 11.81 -12.49
N ILE A 51 39.26 12.87 -11.96
CA ILE A 51 39.92 14.13 -11.60
C ILE A 51 40.35 14.09 -10.13
N ASP A 52 41.66 14.12 -9.90
CA ASP A 52 42.27 14.16 -8.57
C ASP A 52 41.74 15.34 -7.73
N ALA A 53 41.65 15.15 -6.41
CA ALA A 53 41.20 16.20 -5.49
C ALA A 53 41.98 17.52 -5.65
N ASN A 54 43.29 17.45 -5.91
CA ASN A 54 44.15 18.62 -6.15
C ASN A 54 43.83 19.37 -7.47
N ALA A 55 43.14 18.73 -8.41
CA ALA A 55 42.68 19.31 -9.67
C ALA A 55 41.22 19.83 -9.58
N ARG A 56 40.57 19.71 -8.41
CA ARG A 56 39.27 20.29 -8.09
C ARG A 56 39.50 21.64 -7.41
N LYS A 57 39.20 22.76 -8.08
CA LYS A 57 39.61 24.11 -7.63
C LYS A 57 38.46 25.10 -7.71
N SER A 58 38.45 26.10 -6.84
CA SER A 58 37.52 27.22 -6.98
C SER A 58 37.72 27.96 -8.30
N PHE A 59 36.63 28.29 -8.97
CA PHE A 59 36.63 29.00 -10.23
C PHE A 59 37.12 30.44 -10.05
N GLN A 60 38.02 30.88 -10.95
CA GLN A 60 38.53 32.25 -11.00
C GLN A 60 38.27 32.81 -12.41
N PRO A 61 37.69 34.02 -12.56
CA PRO A 61 37.19 34.52 -13.85
C PRO A 61 38.26 34.78 -14.91
N ASP A 62 39.44 35.21 -14.47
CA ASP A 62 40.55 35.59 -15.35
C ASP A 62 41.46 34.40 -15.69
N ARG A 63 41.06 33.17 -15.31
CA ARG A 63 41.84 31.96 -15.54
C ARG A 63 41.68 31.49 -16.98
N SER A 64 42.78 31.04 -17.57
CA SER A 64 42.75 30.32 -18.85
C SER A 64 42.07 28.96 -18.65
N LEU A 65 41.01 28.71 -19.43
CA LEU A 65 40.21 27.48 -19.43
C LEU A 65 40.48 26.69 -20.71
N ARG A 66 40.39 25.36 -20.62
CA ARG A 66 40.59 24.43 -21.72
C ARG A 66 39.31 23.65 -22.01
N GLY A 67 39.21 23.09 -23.21
CA GLY A 67 38.01 22.36 -23.64
C GLY A 67 37.74 21.03 -22.91
N ASP A 68 38.73 20.51 -22.18
CA ASP A 68 38.60 19.34 -21.30
C ASP A 68 38.15 19.71 -19.87
N ASP A 69 38.27 20.98 -19.47
CA ASP A 69 37.85 21.42 -18.14
C ASP A 69 36.33 21.36 -17.96
N VAL A 70 35.90 21.16 -16.71
CA VAL A 70 34.47 21.15 -16.31
C VAL A 70 34.25 22.22 -15.25
N ILE A 71 33.11 22.92 -15.28
CA ILE A 71 32.78 24.00 -14.36
C ILE A 71 31.40 23.78 -13.74
N LEU A 72 31.33 23.81 -12.41
CA LEU A 72 30.11 23.68 -11.62
C LEU A 72 29.72 25.00 -10.97
N GLY A 73 28.42 25.26 -10.86
CA GLY A 73 27.93 26.40 -10.09
C GLY A 73 26.41 26.46 -9.99
N LEU A 74 25.92 27.40 -9.20
CA LEU A 74 24.50 27.71 -9.11
C LEU A 74 24.18 28.97 -9.93
N VAL A 75 22.94 29.05 -10.41
CA VAL A 75 22.41 30.27 -11.02
C VAL A 75 22.21 31.33 -9.94
N THR A 76 22.93 32.44 -10.04
CA THR A 76 22.69 33.62 -9.20
C THR A 76 22.88 34.89 -10.02
N PRO A 77 22.22 36.01 -9.68
CA PRO A 77 22.37 37.28 -10.40
C PRO A 77 23.83 37.77 -10.48
N THR A 78 24.67 37.38 -9.53
CA THR A 78 26.07 37.79 -9.41
C THR A 78 27.07 36.72 -9.87
N SER A 79 26.60 35.52 -10.22
CA SER A 79 27.45 34.39 -10.59
C SER A 79 28.24 34.68 -11.87
N LYS A 80 29.57 34.70 -11.73
CA LYS A 80 30.47 34.86 -12.87
C LYS A 80 30.47 33.63 -13.79
N VAL A 81 30.18 32.44 -13.23
CA VAL A 81 30.00 31.20 -14.02
C VAL A 81 28.76 31.30 -14.90
N SER A 82 27.66 31.88 -14.38
CA SER A 82 26.44 32.09 -15.17
C SER A 82 26.67 32.97 -16.40
N LYS A 83 27.59 33.94 -16.36
CA LYS A 83 27.92 34.78 -17.54
C LYS A 83 28.50 33.99 -18.73
N MET A 84 28.96 32.76 -18.51
CA MET A 84 29.49 31.87 -19.55
C MET A 84 28.41 31.05 -20.27
N VAL A 85 27.17 31.07 -19.76
CA VAL A 85 26.02 30.36 -20.31
C VAL A 85 25.07 31.36 -20.96
N PRO A 86 24.50 31.08 -22.15
CA PRO A 86 23.52 31.95 -22.77
C PRO A 86 22.35 32.25 -21.83
N ILE A 87 21.95 33.52 -21.74
CA ILE A 87 20.89 33.96 -20.81
C ILE A 87 19.56 33.25 -21.07
N ALA A 88 19.25 32.94 -22.33
CA ALA A 88 18.06 32.17 -22.70
C ALA A 88 18.02 30.78 -22.04
N LEU A 89 19.18 30.14 -21.89
CA LEU A 89 19.29 28.83 -21.25
C LEU A 89 19.25 28.96 -19.71
N LEU A 90 19.87 29.99 -19.14
CA LEU A 90 19.74 30.26 -17.70
C LEU A 90 18.32 30.58 -17.27
N ASN A 91 17.56 31.27 -18.13
CA ASN A 91 16.17 31.60 -17.86
C ASN A 91 15.28 30.36 -17.80
N THR A 92 15.71 29.20 -18.30
CA THR A 92 14.97 27.93 -18.15
C THR A 92 15.01 27.35 -16.74
N LEU A 93 15.97 27.79 -15.90
CA LEU A 93 16.11 27.37 -14.49
C LEU A 93 15.06 28.05 -13.58
N GLU A 94 13.79 27.82 -13.88
CA GLU A 94 12.65 28.43 -13.19
C GLU A 94 12.23 27.62 -11.95
N SER A 95 12.19 26.28 -12.07
CA SER A 95 11.77 25.36 -11.02
C SER A 95 12.92 24.89 -10.12
N LYS A 96 12.60 24.51 -8.87
CA LYS A 96 13.55 23.84 -7.97
C LYS A 96 14.07 22.56 -8.63
N GLU A 97 15.29 22.16 -8.26
CA GLU A 97 15.95 20.96 -8.78
C GLU A 97 16.25 20.95 -10.29
N SER A 98 15.97 22.05 -11.01
CA SER A 98 16.32 22.18 -12.43
C SER A 98 17.82 22.40 -12.64
N PHE A 99 18.31 21.99 -13.80
CA PHE A 99 19.71 22.16 -14.18
C PHE A 99 19.89 22.39 -15.68
N VAL A 100 21.08 22.91 -16.01
CA VAL A 100 21.56 23.14 -17.35
C VAL A 100 22.93 22.49 -17.51
N VAL A 101 23.11 21.74 -18.59
CA VAL A 101 24.42 21.31 -19.08
C VAL A 101 24.72 22.03 -20.38
N TYR A 102 25.84 22.75 -20.45
CA TYR A 102 26.19 23.59 -21.58
C TYR A 102 27.64 23.45 -22.00
N ARG A 103 27.88 23.35 -23.31
CA ARG A 103 29.19 23.50 -23.94
C ARG A 103 29.01 24.21 -25.26
N LYS A 104 29.72 25.31 -25.48
CA LYS A 104 29.62 26.06 -26.75
C LYS A 104 30.19 25.28 -27.94
N ASP A 105 31.38 24.72 -27.77
CA ASP A 105 32.14 24.00 -28.79
C ASP A 105 33.24 23.14 -28.15
N ALA A 106 34.00 22.40 -28.95
CA ALA A 106 35.06 21.49 -28.47
C ALA A 106 36.23 22.16 -27.75
N SER A 107 36.43 23.47 -27.94
CA SER A 107 37.47 24.25 -27.26
C SER A 107 37.00 24.84 -25.93
N SER A 108 35.69 24.82 -25.68
CA SER A 108 35.06 25.39 -24.49
C SER A 108 34.88 24.34 -23.39
N PRO A 109 34.98 24.74 -22.11
CA PRO A 109 34.74 23.83 -20.99
C PRO A 109 33.28 23.38 -20.95
N LEU A 110 33.02 22.25 -20.30
CA LEU A 110 31.66 21.80 -19.98
C LEU A 110 31.16 22.53 -18.73
N LEU A 111 30.00 23.17 -18.82
CA LEU A 111 29.36 23.85 -17.69
C LEU A 111 28.15 23.05 -17.21
N ILE A 112 28.02 22.90 -15.89
CA ILE A 112 26.83 22.34 -15.23
C ILE A 112 26.34 23.38 -14.22
N ILE A 113 25.14 23.90 -14.45
CA ILE A 113 24.53 24.95 -13.63
C ILE A 113 23.22 24.44 -13.04
N GLY A 114 23.12 24.41 -11.72
CA GLY A 114 21.87 24.09 -11.02
C GLY A 114 21.09 25.35 -10.63
N LYS A 115 19.76 25.22 -10.51
CA LYS A 115 18.93 26.21 -9.81
C LYS A 115 19.29 26.27 -8.33
N ASP A 116 19.46 25.10 -7.74
CA ASP A 116 19.83 24.84 -6.36
C ASP A 116 20.83 23.67 -6.32
N GLU A 117 21.28 23.30 -5.13
CA GLU A 117 22.28 22.24 -4.94
C GLU A 117 21.76 20.86 -5.37
N ALA A 118 20.45 20.62 -5.29
CA ALA A 118 19.86 19.36 -5.78
C ALA A 118 19.85 19.33 -7.31
N GLY A 119 19.47 20.42 -7.97
CA GLY A 119 19.56 20.53 -9.43
C GLY A 119 21.00 20.40 -9.91
N LEU A 120 21.97 21.01 -9.23
CA LEU A 120 23.38 20.82 -9.56
C LEU A 120 23.82 19.36 -9.43
N LEU A 121 23.37 18.66 -8.37
CA LEU A 121 23.65 17.23 -8.18
C LEU A 121 23.04 16.40 -9.32
N TYR A 122 21.78 16.64 -9.69
CA TYR A 122 21.12 15.96 -10.80
C TYR A 122 21.76 16.25 -12.16
N GLY A 123 22.23 17.47 -12.39
CA GLY A 123 23.00 17.81 -13.59
C GLY A 123 24.37 17.11 -13.62
N CYS A 124 25.01 16.89 -12.47
CA CYS A 124 26.20 16.07 -12.39
C CYS A 124 25.90 14.60 -12.71
N LEU A 125 24.81 14.04 -12.18
CA LEU A 125 24.37 12.66 -12.51
C LEU A 125 24.03 12.51 -13.99
N GLU A 126 23.39 13.50 -14.59
CA GLU A 126 23.08 13.51 -16.02
C GLU A 126 24.36 13.35 -16.87
N VAL A 127 25.42 14.07 -16.49
CA VAL A 127 26.74 13.97 -17.13
C VAL A 127 27.42 12.62 -16.85
N VAL A 128 27.23 12.05 -15.67
CA VAL A 128 27.75 10.73 -15.30
C VAL A 128 27.10 9.62 -16.12
N ASN A 129 25.78 9.68 -16.30
CA ASN A 129 25.00 8.58 -16.85
C ASN A 129 24.91 8.58 -18.39
N GLN A 130 25.31 9.67 -19.06
CA GLN A 130 25.21 9.76 -20.52
C GLN A 130 26.57 9.95 -21.20
N SER A 131 26.88 9.03 -22.12
CA SER A 131 28.08 9.07 -22.95
C SER A 131 28.15 10.32 -23.84
N LEU A 132 27.02 10.91 -24.21
CA LEU A 132 26.89 12.14 -25.01
C LEU A 132 27.81 13.28 -24.51
N TYR A 133 27.98 13.41 -23.20
CA TYR A 133 28.77 14.50 -22.61
C TYR A 133 30.29 14.30 -22.71
N SER A 134 30.73 13.12 -23.15
CA SER A 134 32.14 12.77 -23.34
C SER A 134 32.70 13.23 -24.69
N ASP A 135 31.85 13.45 -25.69
CA ASP A 135 32.25 13.64 -27.10
C ASP A 135 32.80 15.04 -27.47
N ARG A 136 33.03 15.94 -26.49
CA ARG A 136 33.44 17.35 -26.68
C ARG A 136 32.63 18.15 -27.73
N LYS A 137 31.42 17.71 -28.07
CA LYS A 137 30.52 18.42 -29.00
C LYS A 137 29.83 19.60 -28.30
N ALA A 138 29.24 20.50 -29.09
CA ALA A 138 28.38 21.55 -28.57
C ALA A 138 27.15 20.92 -27.88
N ILE A 139 26.78 21.45 -26.73
CA ILE A 139 25.71 20.95 -25.84
C ILE A 139 24.93 22.14 -25.32
N ALA A 140 23.61 22.06 -25.38
CA ALA A 140 22.70 22.98 -24.71
C ALA A 140 21.49 22.16 -24.23
N HIS A 141 21.59 21.66 -23.01
CA HIS A 141 20.58 20.79 -22.42
C HIS A 141 20.08 21.41 -21.11
N HIS A 142 18.77 21.37 -20.92
CA HIS A 142 18.07 21.78 -19.71
C HIS A 142 17.12 20.66 -19.33
N ASP A 143 16.99 20.37 -18.03
CA ASP A 143 15.98 19.46 -17.53
C ASP A 143 15.54 19.82 -16.11
N ALA A 144 14.33 19.39 -15.74
CA ALA A 144 13.72 19.66 -14.44
C ALA A 144 12.65 18.60 -14.12
N PRO A 145 12.37 18.31 -12.84
CA PRO A 145 11.33 17.37 -12.47
C PRO A 145 9.91 17.97 -12.63
N GLU A 146 8.96 17.14 -13.05
CA GLU A 146 7.52 17.47 -13.07
C GLU A 146 6.87 17.26 -11.69
N MET A 147 7.12 16.11 -11.03
CA MET A 147 6.70 15.90 -9.65
C MET A 147 7.75 16.44 -8.68
N VAL A 148 7.33 17.31 -7.75
CA VAL A 148 8.21 18.02 -6.81
C VAL A 148 8.68 17.15 -5.65
N LEU A 149 7.90 16.12 -5.29
CA LEU A 149 8.30 15.09 -4.34
C LEU A 149 8.25 13.73 -5.01
N ARG A 150 9.34 12.99 -4.91
CA ARG A 150 9.50 11.67 -5.52
C ARG A 150 10.14 10.79 -4.46
N GLY A 151 9.40 9.82 -3.92
CA GLY A 151 9.91 9.06 -2.80
C GLY A 151 9.47 7.62 -2.69
N THR A 152 10.17 6.92 -1.81
CA THR A 152 10.03 5.48 -1.55
C THR A 152 9.73 5.23 -0.07
N ALA A 153 9.08 4.10 0.21
CA ALA A 153 8.70 3.69 1.56
C ALA A 153 9.54 2.51 2.04
N ILE A 154 9.94 2.54 3.31
CA ILE A 154 10.44 1.37 4.05
C ILE A 154 9.61 1.19 5.31
N GLY A 155 9.09 -0.02 5.50
CA GLY A 155 8.38 -0.41 6.71
C GLY A 155 9.34 -0.81 7.82
N MET A 156 9.33 -0.09 8.93
CA MET A 156 9.83 -0.58 10.22
C MET A 156 8.74 -1.47 10.83
N GLN A 157 8.42 -2.55 10.11
CA GLN A 157 7.25 -3.40 10.27
C GLN A 157 7.62 -4.88 10.05
N LYS A 158 6.75 -5.81 10.44
CA LYS A 158 6.94 -7.25 10.28
C LYS A 158 5.72 -7.94 9.69
N THR A 159 5.94 -9.17 9.22
CA THR A 159 4.92 -10.07 8.68
C THR A 159 3.85 -10.44 9.70
N ASP A 160 4.23 -10.50 10.99
CA ASP A 160 3.42 -10.92 12.12
C ASP A 160 3.61 -10.01 13.33
N TYR A 161 2.67 -10.09 14.28
CA TYR A 161 2.67 -9.26 15.48
C TYR A 161 3.72 -9.70 16.51
N LEU A 162 4.24 -8.72 17.25
CA LEU A 162 5.10 -8.99 18.39
C LEU A 162 4.27 -9.47 19.60
N PRO A 163 4.81 -10.37 20.44
CA PRO A 163 4.13 -10.84 21.64
C PRO A 163 3.67 -9.69 22.56
N GLY A 164 2.37 -9.66 22.85
CA GLY A 164 1.75 -8.66 23.73
C GLY A 164 1.81 -7.23 23.18
N ARG A 165 1.85 -7.10 21.86
CA ARG A 165 1.74 -5.86 21.10
C ARG A 165 0.71 -6.06 20.00
N ASP A 166 0.21 -4.97 19.46
CA ASP A 166 -0.82 -4.98 18.43
C ASP A 166 -0.27 -4.52 17.07
N VAL A 167 -1.14 -4.41 16.07
CA VAL A 167 -0.80 -4.00 14.71
C VAL A 167 0.07 -2.73 14.68
N TYR A 168 1.08 -2.74 13.81
CA TYR A 168 2.05 -1.67 13.60
C TYR A 168 3.07 -1.36 14.71
N GLU A 169 2.99 -2.00 15.89
CA GLU A 169 3.82 -1.70 17.06
C GLU A 169 5.17 -2.44 17.07
N TYR A 170 6.21 -1.85 16.46
CA TYR A 170 7.55 -2.43 16.42
C TYR A 170 8.61 -1.42 16.89
N PRO A 171 9.17 -1.55 18.12
CA PRO A 171 10.28 -0.72 18.57
C PRO A 171 11.52 -0.90 17.70
N TYR A 172 12.34 0.16 17.56
CA TYR A 172 13.53 0.10 16.72
C TYR A 172 14.64 -0.60 17.49
N THR A 173 14.86 -1.87 17.16
CA THR A 173 15.86 -2.74 17.81
C THR A 173 16.62 -3.53 16.75
N GLU A 174 17.88 -3.86 17.04
CA GLU A 174 18.75 -4.62 16.14
C GLU A 174 18.23 -6.05 15.90
N ASP A 175 17.60 -6.66 16.90
CA ASP A 175 16.99 -7.99 16.77
C ASP A 175 15.82 -8.01 15.78
N LEU A 176 14.98 -6.97 15.81
CA LEU A 176 13.85 -6.86 14.88
C LEU A 176 14.32 -6.39 13.50
N PHE A 177 15.23 -5.42 13.44
CA PHE A 177 15.60 -4.77 12.19
C PHE A 177 17.12 -4.71 12.05
N PRO A 178 17.83 -5.85 11.92
CA PRO A 178 19.30 -5.84 11.83
C PRO A 178 19.79 -5.01 10.64
N TRP A 179 19.04 -5.04 9.53
CA TRP A 179 19.28 -4.23 8.33
C TRP A 179 19.23 -2.71 8.60
N PHE A 180 18.49 -2.24 9.62
CA PHE A 180 18.41 -0.82 9.96
C PHE A 180 19.74 -0.30 10.52
N TYR A 181 20.55 -1.18 11.11
CA TYR A 181 21.85 -0.86 11.70
C TYR A 181 23.02 -1.14 10.73
N ASP A 182 22.72 -1.60 9.50
CA ASP A 182 23.71 -1.78 8.44
C ASP A 182 23.88 -0.48 7.64
N LYS A 183 24.97 0.24 7.93
CA LYS A 183 25.32 1.48 7.23
C LYS A 183 25.63 1.28 5.75
N GLU A 184 26.19 0.14 5.37
CA GLU A 184 26.58 -0.13 3.98
C GLU A 184 25.33 -0.38 3.13
N LEU A 185 24.37 -1.12 3.67
CA LEU A 185 23.05 -1.30 3.05
C LEU A 185 22.30 0.03 2.88
N TRP A 186 22.36 0.92 3.87
CA TRP A 186 21.79 2.26 3.76
C TRP A 186 22.44 3.11 2.66
N LEU A 187 23.77 3.05 2.53
CA LEU A 187 24.48 3.76 1.46
C LEU A 187 24.03 3.26 0.10
N ASN A 188 23.95 1.94 -0.09
CA ASN A 188 23.46 1.33 -1.33
C ASN A 188 22.02 1.78 -1.66
N TYR A 189 21.13 1.80 -0.66
CA TYR A 189 19.75 2.24 -0.85
C TYR A 189 19.66 3.73 -1.22
N LEU A 190 20.38 4.60 -0.51
CA LEU A 190 20.38 6.04 -0.79
C LEU A 190 21.05 6.38 -2.12
N ASP A 191 22.05 5.61 -2.54
CA ASP A 191 22.64 5.74 -3.87
C ASP A 191 21.68 5.29 -4.97
N MET A 192 20.93 4.19 -4.79
CA MET A 192 19.83 3.81 -5.68
C MET A 192 18.78 4.91 -5.79
N MET A 193 18.41 5.54 -4.66
CA MET A 193 17.47 6.64 -4.67
C MET A 193 17.99 7.83 -5.48
N LEU A 194 19.25 8.21 -5.25
CA LEU A 194 19.89 9.32 -5.94
C LEU A 194 20.03 9.05 -7.45
N ASP A 195 20.47 7.86 -7.85
CA ASP A 195 20.63 7.49 -9.25
C ASP A 195 19.30 7.52 -10.01
N ASN A 196 18.19 7.26 -9.31
CA ASN A 196 16.83 7.39 -9.80
C ASN A 196 16.24 8.81 -9.60
N LYS A 197 16.99 9.78 -9.06
CA LYS A 197 16.55 11.15 -8.77
C LYS A 197 15.35 11.25 -7.82
N TYR A 198 15.19 10.27 -6.92
CA TYR A 198 14.29 10.37 -5.77
C TYR A 198 14.81 11.42 -4.78
N ASN A 199 13.89 12.11 -4.10
CA ASN A 199 14.22 13.19 -3.15
C ASN A 199 13.50 13.06 -1.81
N THR A 200 12.73 11.99 -1.57
CA THR A 200 12.08 11.73 -0.27
C THR A 200 12.14 10.25 0.13
N LEU A 201 12.46 9.98 1.39
CA LEU A 201 12.46 8.63 1.99
C LEU A 201 11.50 8.61 3.17
N TYR A 202 10.58 7.65 3.19
CA TYR A 202 9.57 7.52 4.25
C TYR A 202 9.83 6.27 5.08
N LEU A 203 9.98 6.43 6.39
CA LEU A 203 10.06 5.33 7.36
C LEU A 203 8.70 5.15 8.04
N TRP A 204 8.07 4.00 7.85
CA TRP A 204 6.73 3.71 8.37
C TRP A 204 6.77 2.89 9.65
N ASN A 205 6.17 3.41 10.72
CA ASN A 205 6.05 2.73 12.00
C ASN A 205 4.80 3.16 12.76
N GLY A 206 4.23 2.29 13.60
CA GLY A 206 3.09 2.62 14.46
C GLY A 206 3.39 3.81 15.38
N HIS A 207 4.44 3.69 16.19
CA HIS A 207 4.80 4.68 17.21
C HIS A 207 6.33 4.78 17.39
N PRO A 208 7.04 5.53 16.53
CA PRO A 208 8.51 5.54 16.51
C PRO A 208 9.14 6.31 17.69
N PHE A 209 8.39 7.22 18.31
CA PHE A 209 8.92 8.21 19.24
C PHE A 209 9.57 7.58 20.49
N SER A 210 8.97 6.54 21.03
CA SER A 210 9.47 5.78 22.20
C SER A 210 10.76 5.01 21.93
N SER A 211 11.23 4.95 20.69
CA SER A 211 12.54 4.39 20.32
C SER A 211 13.58 5.49 20.01
N LEU A 212 13.16 6.75 19.87
CA LEU A 212 13.96 7.84 19.29
C LEU A 212 14.12 9.06 20.20
N VAL A 213 13.22 9.27 21.17
CA VAL A 213 13.27 10.39 22.13
C VAL A 213 13.04 9.95 23.57
N LYS A 214 13.64 10.69 24.51
CA LYS A 214 13.43 10.54 25.96
C LYS A 214 12.66 11.73 26.49
N LEU A 215 11.57 11.48 27.22
CA LEU A 215 10.76 12.54 27.82
C LEU A 215 11.02 12.64 29.33
N LYS A 216 11.27 13.87 29.81
CA LYS A 216 11.53 14.12 31.25
C LYS A 216 10.35 13.75 32.13
N ASP A 217 9.12 13.99 31.66
CA ASP A 217 7.90 13.73 32.42
C ASP A 217 7.43 12.27 32.30
N TYR A 218 7.92 11.57 31.26
CA TYR A 218 7.56 10.19 30.94
C TYR A 218 8.81 9.33 30.70
N PRO A 219 9.79 9.27 31.62
CA PRO A 219 11.06 8.58 31.39
C PRO A 219 10.88 7.05 31.26
N TYR A 220 9.79 6.53 31.82
CA TYR A 220 9.39 5.12 31.74
C TYR A 220 8.73 4.74 30.42
N ALA A 221 8.43 5.69 29.52
CA ALA A 221 7.73 5.42 28.26
C ALA A 221 8.66 4.92 27.14
N LEU A 222 9.97 4.87 27.39
CA LEU A 222 10.96 4.39 26.43
C LEU A 222 10.79 2.87 26.20
N GLU A 223 10.81 2.42 24.95
CA GLU A 223 10.57 1.01 24.59
C GLU A 223 11.83 0.20 24.30
N VAL A 224 12.99 0.85 24.38
CA VAL A 224 14.29 0.27 24.12
C VAL A 224 15.23 0.58 25.29
N ASP A 225 16.24 -0.27 25.50
CA ASP A 225 17.27 0.01 26.51
C ASP A 225 18.20 1.16 26.08
N ASP A 226 19.04 1.63 27.01
CA ASP A 226 19.93 2.77 26.77
C ASP A 226 20.97 2.51 25.66
N GLU A 227 21.43 1.27 25.51
CA GLU A 227 22.38 0.88 24.46
C GLU A 227 21.73 0.96 23.09
N THR A 228 20.54 0.37 22.95
CA THR A 228 19.75 0.41 21.72
C THR A 228 19.32 1.83 21.40
N PHE A 229 18.93 2.63 22.40
CA PHE A 229 18.62 4.04 22.20
C PHE A 229 19.81 4.82 21.62
N ALA A 230 21.02 4.61 22.14
CA ALA A 230 22.22 5.25 21.61
C ALA A 230 22.53 4.80 20.17
N LYS A 231 22.36 3.51 19.85
CA LYS A 231 22.48 3.00 18.48
C LYS A 231 21.43 3.63 17.55
N ASN A 232 20.20 3.82 18.04
CA ASN A 232 19.14 4.48 17.28
C ASN A 232 19.50 5.94 16.98
N GLU A 233 20.05 6.68 17.96
CA GLU A 233 20.55 8.04 17.75
C GLU A 233 21.66 8.09 16.68
N GLU A 234 22.62 7.17 16.76
CA GLU A 234 23.70 7.06 15.79
C GLU A 234 23.17 6.77 14.39
N MET A 235 22.29 5.78 14.25
CA MET A 235 21.76 5.37 12.95
C MET A 235 20.83 6.41 12.34
N PHE A 236 19.95 7.05 13.12
CA PHE A 236 19.10 8.14 12.62
C PHE A 236 19.94 9.36 12.19
N GLY A 237 20.97 9.70 12.98
CA GLY A 237 21.92 10.75 12.63
C GLY A 237 22.70 10.44 11.35
N PHE A 238 23.22 9.22 11.22
CA PHE A 238 23.89 8.74 10.01
C PHE A 238 22.97 8.80 8.79
N LEU A 239 21.76 8.22 8.89
CA LEU A 239 20.79 8.17 7.80
C LEU A 239 20.43 9.59 7.30
N THR A 240 20.13 10.50 8.21
CA THR A 240 19.73 11.87 7.86
C THR A 240 20.87 12.68 7.24
N GLN A 241 22.11 12.52 7.69
CA GLN A 241 23.28 13.16 7.09
C GLN A 241 23.57 12.61 5.69
N GLU A 242 23.56 11.28 5.54
CA GLU A 242 23.80 10.61 4.26
C GLU A 242 22.71 10.88 3.22
N ALA A 243 21.46 11.03 3.66
CA ALA A 243 20.34 11.43 2.83
C ALA A 243 20.44 12.92 2.42
N ASN A 244 20.76 13.83 3.35
CA ASN A 244 20.84 15.27 3.09
C ASN A 244 21.83 15.61 1.97
N LYS A 245 23.04 15.04 2.02
CA LYS A 245 24.07 15.29 1.00
C LYS A 245 23.72 14.71 -0.37
N ARG A 246 22.75 13.78 -0.44
CA ARG A 246 22.16 13.24 -1.67
C ARG A 246 20.89 13.97 -2.10
N GLY A 247 20.46 15.00 -1.37
CA GLY A 247 19.21 15.71 -1.68
C GLY A 247 17.95 14.94 -1.34
N ILE A 248 18.03 13.97 -0.42
CA ILE A 248 16.90 13.15 0.01
C ILE A 248 16.40 13.67 1.36
N TRP A 249 15.13 14.03 1.43
CA TRP A 249 14.45 14.41 2.66
C TRP A 249 13.86 13.18 3.35
N VAL A 250 14.35 12.87 4.55
CA VAL A 250 13.84 11.76 5.36
C VAL A 250 12.58 12.20 6.10
N ILE A 251 11.55 11.36 6.09
CA ILE A 251 10.23 11.62 6.66
C ILE A 251 9.86 10.43 7.56
N GLN A 252 9.58 10.70 8.83
CA GLN A 252 9.06 9.69 9.75
C GLN A 252 7.54 9.68 9.67
N MET A 253 6.98 8.52 9.31
CA MET A 253 5.54 8.29 9.32
C MET A 253 5.12 7.69 10.67
N PHE A 254 3.95 8.10 11.18
CA PHE A 254 3.35 7.50 12.37
C PHE A 254 1.82 7.41 12.30
N TYR A 255 1.28 6.41 13.00
CA TYR A 255 -0.15 6.15 13.16
C TYR A 255 -0.69 6.77 14.46
N ASN A 256 -2.01 6.90 14.58
CA ASN A 256 -2.66 7.49 15.74
C ASN A 256 -3.95 6.76 16.14
N ILE A 257 -4.35 6.74 17.42
CA ILE A 257 -3.54 7.09 18.59
C ILE A 257 -2.90 5.81 19.12
N ILE A 258 -1.58 5.73 19.05
CA ILE A 258 -0.79 4.63 19.61
C ILE A 258 0.07 5.16 20.76
N LEU A 259 0.19 4.36 21.82
CA LEU A 259 1.00 4.63 23.00
C LEU A 259 2.05 3.53 23.15
N PRO A 260 3.25 3.84 23.67
CA PRO A 260 4.24 2.80 23.89
C PRO A 260 3.79 1.89 25.04
N LYS A 261 4.14 0.61 24.94
CA LYS A 261 3.69 -0.42 25.89
C LYS A 261 3.98 -0.05 27.37
N PRO A 262 5.19 0.40 27.75
CA PRO A 262 5.47 0.79 29.13
C PRO A 262 4.62 1.96 29.66
N PHE A 263 4.23 2.90 28.78
CA PHE A 263 3.33 3.99 29.15
C PHE A 263 1.92 3.46 29.36
N ALA A 264 1.43 2.64 28.42
CA ALA A 264 0.11 2.05 28.46
C ALA A 264 -0.08 1.20 29.74
N GLU A 265 0.86 0.31 30.05
CA GLU A 265 0.86 -0.52 31.25
C GLU A 265 0.83 0.30 32.54
N LYS A 266 1.68 1.34 32.65
CA LYS A 266 1.73 2.17 33.85
C LYS A 266 0.41 2.89 34.15
N HIS A 267 -0.30 3.29 33.10
CA HIS A 267 -1.57 4.04 33.20
C HIS A 267 -2.81 3.16 33.07
N ASN A 268 -2.65 1.82 33.03
CA ASN A 268 -3.73 0.86 32.80
C ASN A 268 -4.55 1.16 31.54
N LEU A 269 -3.86 1.52 30.46
CA LEU A 269 -4.42 1.76 29.13
C LEU A 269 -4.00 0.64 28.18
N LYS A 270 -4.76 0.47 27.09
CA LYS A 270 -4.27 -0.25 25.91
C LYS A 270 -3.29 0.64 25.14
N THR A 271 -2.31 0.03 24.47
CA THR A 271 -1.38 0.75 23.58
C THR A 271 -2.16 1.48 22.48
N GLN A 272 -3.09 0.77 21.85
CA GLN A 272 -4.04 1.32 20.89
C GLN A 272 -5.47 0.86 21.17
N GLU A 273 -6.43 1.73 20.87
CA GLU A 273 -7.87 1.46 21.03
C GLU A 273 -8.64 2.45 20.16
N ARG A 274 -9.30 1.97 19.10
CA ARG A 274 -9.96 2.82 18.10
C ARG A 274 -10.97 3.80 18.68
N ASN A 275 -11.88 3.28 19.50
CA ASN A 275 -12.97 4.05 20.10
C ASN A 275 -12.57 4.70 21.44
N ARG A 276 -11.28 5.02 21.64
CA ARG A 276 -10.79 5.69 22.84
C ARG A 276 -10.98 7.20 22.72
N VAL A 277 -11.61 7.79 23.73
CA VAL A 277 -11.72 9.26 23.87
C VAL A 277 -10.33 9.88 24.07
N ILE A 278 -10.09 11.02 23.42
CA ILE A 278 -8.89 11.84 23.62
C ILE A 278 -8.86 12.37 25.07
N THR A 279 -7.83 12.00 25.83
CA THR A 279 -7.63 12.48 27.21
C THR A 279 -6.47 13.48 27.31
N PRO A 280 -6.46 14.38 28.31
CA PRO A 280 -5.32 15.28 28.54
C PRO A 280 -3.99 14.54 28.71
N LEU A 281 -4.00 13.34 29.32
CA LEU A 281 -2.81 12.53 29.54
C LEU A 281 -2.17 12.05 28.23
N ILE A 282 -2.97 11.46 27.33
CA ILE A 282 -2.44 10.92 26.07
C ILE A 282 -2.07 12.05 25.10
N SER A 283 -2.82 13.16 25.12
CA SER A 283 -2.50 14.37 24.36
C SER A 283 -1.18 14.98 24.82
N ASP A 284 -0.96 15.14 26.13
CA ASP A 284 0.29 15.69 26.68
C ASP A 284 1.50 14.81 26.35
N TYR A 285 1.37 13.49 26.50
CA TYR A 285 2.42 12.54 26.12
C TYR A 285 2.79 12.67 24.63
N THR A 286 1.80 12.59 23.73
CA THR A 286 2.06 12.63 22.28
C THR A 286 2.60 13.99 21.84
N ARG A 287 2.05 15.10 22.36
CA ARG A 287 2.54 16.45 22.08
C ARG A 287 4.02 16.60 22.45
N LYS A 288 4.41 16.13 23.64
CA LYS A 288 5.81 16.15 24.10
C LYS A 288 6.72 15.21 23.31
N SER A 289 6.22 14.03 22.92
CA SER A 289 6.94 13.10 22.02
C SER A 289 7.28 13.77 20.70
N ILE A 290 6.30 14.43 20.07
CA ILE A 290 6.50 15.14 18.80
C ILE A 290 7.43 16.34 18.97
N ALA A 291 7.24 17.14 20.02
CA ALA A 291 8.10 18.30 20.29
C ALA A 291 9.57 17.89 20.47
N ALA A 292 9.83 16.86 21.28
CA ALA A 292 11.18 16.32 21.49
C ALA A 292 11.77 15.74 20.19
N PHE A 293 10.95 15.14 19.33
CA PHE A 293 11.41 14.59 18.05
C PHE A 293 11.83 15.71 17.09
N VAL A 294 11.00 16.75 16.96
CA VAL A 294 11.29 17.92 16.12
C VAL A 294 12.50 18.70 16.63
N GLU A 295 12.65 18.86 17.95
CA GLU A 295 13.83 19.50 18.55
C GLU A 295 15.12 18.72 18.25
N LYS A 296 15.07 17.40 18.35
CA LYS A 296 16.23 16.52 18.20
C LYS A 296 16.61 16.25 16.75
N TYR A 297 15.62 16.12 15.86
CA TYR A 297 15.81 15.79 14.44
C TYR A 297 15.13 16.83 13.53
N PRO A 298 15.59 18.10 13.54
CA PRO A 298 14.87 19.22 12.93
C PRO A 298 14.76 19.18 11.39
N ASN A 299 15.53 18.32 10.73
CA ASN A 299 15.50 18.12 9.28
C ASN A 299 14.65 16.92 8.84
N VAL A 300 14.04 16.18 9.79
CA VAL A 300 13.19 15.03 9.49
C VAL A 300 11.73 15.48 9.39
N GLY A 301 11.08 15.13 8.29
CA GLY A 301 9.66 15.41 8.07
C GLY A 301 8.73 14.51 8.87
N LEU A 302 7.45 14.88 8.92
CA LEU A 302 6.40 14.07 9.55
C LEU A 302 5.31 13.73 8.53
N LEU A 303 4.99 12.44 8.41
CA LEU A 303 3.83 11.91 7.70
C LEU A 303 2.81 11.39 8.72
N VAL A 304 1.65 12.01 8.78
CA VAL A 304 0.65 11.78 9.82
C VAL A 304 -0.51 10.97 9.27
N THR A 305 -0.85 9.86 9.91
CA THR A 305 -2.14 9.17 9.74
C THR A 305 -3.01 9.42 10.95
N LEU A 306 -4.18 10.02 10.75
CA LEU A 306 -5.19 10.20 11.80
C LEU A 306 -6.03 8.92 11.89
N GLY A 307 -5.38 7.85 12.33
CA GLY A 307 -5.91 6.48 12.31
C GLY A 307 -4.77 5.45 12.41
N GLU A 308 -5.05 4.17 12.52
CA GLU A 308 -6.39 3.54 12.50
C GLU A 308 -6.95 3.30 13.93
N ALA A 309 -6.24 3.76 14.96
CA ALA A 309 -6.65 3.68 16.34
C ALA A 309 -7.30 4.99 16.83
N MET A 310 -8.14 5.57 15.97
CA MET A 310 -8.99 6.73 16.21
C MET A 310 -10.40 6.41 15.73
N GLU A 311 -11.43 7.14 16.18
CA GLU A 311 -12.83 6.84 15.83
C GLU A 311 -13.15 6.83 14.32
N GLY A 312 -12.21 7.26 13.48
CA GLY A 312 -12.35 7.46 12.05
C GLY A 312 -12.87 8.87 11.76
N VAL A 313 -13.52 9.04 10.61
CA VAL A 313 -14.06 10.33 10.14
C VAL A 313 -14.93 11.03 11.22
N GLY A 314 -14.34 12.01 11.90
CA GLY A 314 -14.98 12.66 13.05
C GLY A 314 -14.28 13.93 13.51
N GLN A 315 -14.83 14.56 14.56
CA GLN A 315 -14.23 15.76 15.16
C GLN A 315 -12.91 15.43 15.88
N ASP A 316 -12.75 14.19 16.35
CA ASP A 316 -11.54 13.75 17.05
C ASP A 316 -10.30 13.83 16.16
N ASP A 317 -10.41 13.56 14.86
CA ASP A 317 -9.31 13.72 13.89
C ASP A 317 -8.82 15.17 13.83
N ILE A 318 -9.77 16.10 13.68
CA ILE A 318 -9.51 17.54 13.61
C ILE A 318 -8.88 17.99 14.93
N ASP A 319 -9.46 17.60 16.06
CA ASP A 319 -9.00 17.99 17.39
C ASP A 319 -7.60 17.43 17.69
N TRP A 320 -7.35 16.16 17.36
CA TRP A 320 -6.04 15.56 17.55
C TRP A 320 -4.96 16.25 16.73
N PHE A 321 -5.24 16.51 15.45
CA PHE A 321 -4.27 17.15 14.57
C PHE A 321 -4.02 18.62 14.95
N THR A 322 -5.08 19.38 15.22
CA THR A 322 -5.00 20.83 15.49
C THR A 322 -4.62 21.20 16.92
N LYS A 323 -4.94 20.33 17.91
CA LYS A 323 -4.72 20.62 19.34
C LYS A 323 -3.60 19.80 19.98
N THR A 324 -3.15 18.71 19.34
CA THR A 324 -2.04 17.88 19.84
C THR A 324 -0.84 17.86 18.90
N ILE A 325 -1.03 17.43 17.65
CA ILE A 325 0.09 17.22 16.71
C ILE A 325 0.74 18.53 16.27
N ILE A 326 -0.02 19.46 15.66
CA ILE A 326 0.51 20.75 15.20
C ILE A 326 1.13 21.55 16.35
N PRO A 327 0.50 21.66 17.54
CA PRO A 327 1.13 22.30 18.69
C PRO A 327 2.44 21.63 19.12
N GLY A 328 2.53 20.30 19.10
CA GLY A 328 3.79 19.58 19.38
C GLY A 328 4.90 19.93 18.39
N VAL A 329 4.57 20.00 17.09
CA VAL A 329 5.53 20.45 16.06
C VAL A 329 6.01 21.87 16.34
N LYS A 330 5.08 22.80 16.61
CA LYS A 330 5.41 24.19 16.92
C LYS A 330 6.26 24.33 18.19
N ASP A 331 5.99 23.55 19.22
CA ASP A 331 6.79 23.55 20.44
C ASP A 331 8.24 23.14 20.15
N GLY A 332 8.45 22.08 19.35
CA GLY A 332 9.79 21.66 18.92
C GLY A 332 10.51 22.71 18.06
N LEU A 333 9.80 23.33 17.10
CA LEU A 333 10.36 24.43 16.29
C LEU A 333 10.74 25.65 17.14
N ASN A 334 9.90 25.99 18.12
CA ASN A 334 10.17 27.08 19.07
C ASN A 334 11.39 26.77 19.94
N ALA A 335 11.57 25.52 20.38
CA ALA A 335 12.71 25.09 21.20
C ALA A 335 14.06 25.30 20.50
N ILE A 336 14.09 25.13 19.17
CA ILE A 336 15.29 25.38 18.33
C ILE A 336 15.35 26.80 17.76
N GLY A 337 14.39 27.67 18.11
CA GLY A 337 14.31 29.05 17.62
C GLY A 337 14.01 29.18 16.12
N SER A 338 13.42 28.16 15.49
CA SER A 338 13.05 28.19 14.08
C SER A 338 11.76 28.97 13.87
N THR A 339 11.78 29.93 12.94
CA THR A 339 10.58 30.62 12.45
C THR A 339 10.07 30.03 11.13
N ILE A 340 10.70 28.97 10.63
CA ILE A 340 10.31 28.29 9.39
C ILE A 340 9.34 27.18 9.76
N GLU A 341 8.19 27.15 9.08
CA GLU A 341 7.25 26.02 9.13
C GLU A 341 7.65 24.98 8.06
N PRO A 342 8.38 23.91 8.39
CA PRO A 342 8.64 22.81 7.45
C PRO A 342 7.33 22.09 7.08
N PRO A 343 7.23 21.44 5.93
CA PRO A 343 5.99 20.78 5.54
C PRO A 343 5.62 19.62 6.48
N ILE A 344 4.35 19.54 6.87
CA ILE A 344 3.73 18.35 7.50
C ILE A 344 2.86 17.67 6.44
N VAL A 345 3.00 16.35 6.28
CA VAL A 345 2.20 15.59 5.32
C VAL A 345 1.04 14.91 6.04
N LEU A 346 -0.19 15.22 5.64
CA LEU A 346 -1.40 14.58 6.16
C LEU A 346 -1.88 13.48 5.20
N ARG A 347 -2.05 12.25 5.69
CA ARG A 347 -2.70 11.18 4.93
C ARG A 347 -4.22 11.35 4.96
N ALA A 348 -4.88 11.09 3.82
CA ALA A 348 -6.33 11.02 3.69
C ALA A 348 -6.92 9.66 4.10
N HIS A 349 -6.10 8.77 4.61
CA HIS A 349 -6.49 7.44 5.08
C HIS A 349 -7.26 7.55 6.39
N ASP A 350 -8.42 6.90 6.46
CA ASP A 350 -9.28 6.81 7.66
C ASP A 350 -9.78 8.15 8.25
N THR A 351 -9.74 9.23 7.47
CA THR A 351 -10.12 10.58 7.94
C THR A 351 -10.79 11.42 6.84
N ASP A 352 -11.54 12.44 7.23
CA ASP A 352 -12.01 13.51 6.32
C ASP A 352 -10.90 14.55 6.15
N ALA A 353 -9.90 14.21 5.34
CA ALA A 353 -8.74 15.07 5.11
C ALA A 353 -9.09 16.48 4.60
N PRO A 354 -10.08 16.68 3.70
CA PRO A 354 -10.53 18.02 3.35
C PRO A 354 -10.98 18.85 4.57
N ALA A 355 -11.77 18.27 5.49
CA ALA A 355 -12.19 18.95 6.70
C ALA A 355 -11.00 19.27 7.63
N VAL A 356 -10.10 18.29 7.85
CA VAL A 356 -8.89 18.48 8.66
C VAL A 356 -8.00 19.59 8.07
N MET A 357 -7.78 19.59 6.75
CA MET A 357 -6.98 20.61 6.06
C MET A 357 -7.58 22.00 6.25
N LYS A 358 -8.90 22.14 6.11
CA LYS A 358 -9.61 23.42 6.25
C LYS A 358 -9.35 24.06 7.62
N GLU A 359 -9.44 23.29 8.70
CA GLU A 359 -9.24 23.80 10.05
C GLU A 359 -7.74 24.05 10.35
N SER A 360 -6.87 23.19 9.79
CA SER A 360 -5.43 23.21 10.08
C SER A 360 -4.65 24.31 9.37
N LEU A 361 -5.04 24.70 8.15
CA LEU A 361 -4.32 25.71 7.35
C LEU A 361 -4.26 27.10 8.02
N SER A 362 -5.22 27.40 8.90
CA SER A 362 -5.20 28.64 9.70
C SER A 362 -4.14 28.62 10.80
N ILE A 363 -3.72 27.42 11.22
CA ILE A 363 -2.78 27.18 12.32
C ILE A 363 -1.39 26.88 11.77
N TYR A 364 -1.26 26.15 10.66
CA TYR A 364 0.00 25.76 10.06
C TYR A 364 -0.10 25.87 8.54
N LYS A 365 0.73 26.71 7.91
CA LYS A 365 0.53 27.09 6.50
C LYS A 365 1.13 26.10 5.51
N ASN A 366 2.15 25.36 5.93
CA ASN A 366 2.89 24.45 5.05
C ASN A 366 2.40 23.00 5.23
N LEU A 367 1.25 22.68 4.65
CA LEU A 367 0.63 21.36 4.74
C LEU A 367 0.58 20.69 3.37
N TYR A 368 1.10 19.46 3.30
CA TYR A 368 1.01 18.59 2.14
C TYR A 368 -0.05 17.51 2.41
N THR A 369 -0.60 16.93 1.37
CA THR A 369 -1.58 15.84 1.49
C THR A 369 -1.09 14.59 0.78
N MET A 370 -1.49 13.41 1.26
CA MET A 370 -1.19 12.12 0.63
C MET A 370 -2.43 11.25 0.60
N ALA A 371 -2.72 10.61 -0.53
CA ALA A 371 -3.82 9.66 -0.67
C ALA A 371 -3.39 8.45 -1.53
N LYS A 372 -4.00 7.29 -1.26
CA LYS A 372 -3.74 6.03 -1.99
C LYS A 372 -4.15 6.19 -3.46
N TYR A 373 -3.32 5.74 -4.42
CA TYR A 373 -3.62 5.86 -5.86
C TYR A 373 -4.75 4.91 -6.31
N ASN A 374 -4.59 3.61 -6.04
CA ASN A 374 -5.60 2.57 -6.27
C ASN A 374 -5.71 1.73 -5.00
N GLY A 375 -6.04 2.38 -3.88
CA GLY A 375 -6.20 1.68 -2.62
C GLY A 375 -4.91 1.04 -2.14
N GLU A 376 -4.97 -0.21 -1.71
CA GLU A 376 -3.78 -0.99 -1.33
C GLU A 376 -3.23 -1.84 -2.49
N ALA A 377 -3.54 -1.46 -3.72
CA ALA A 377 -3.24 -2.20 -4.94
C ALA A 377 -2.72 -1.30 -6.08
N LEU A 378 -2.47 -1.92 -7.23
CA LEU A 378 -2.30 -1.25 -8.52
C LEU A 378 -3.28 -1.87 -9.53
N THR A 379 -4.30 -1.12 -9.95
CA THR A 379 -5.45 -1.68 -10.67
C THR A 379 -5.71 -1.01 -12.03
N THR A 380 -5.44 0.29 -12.14
CA THR A 380 -5.84 1.04 -13.33
C THR A 380 -4.98 2.29 -13.55
N TYR A 381 -4.74 2.59 -14.82
CA TYR A 381 -4.27 3.90 -15.28
C TYR A 381 -5.43 4.81 -15.76
N ALA A 382 -6.69 4.38 -15.54
CA ALA A 382 -7.89 5.16 -15.86
C ALA A 382 -8.81 5.26 -14.62
N PRO A 383 -8.31 5.82 -13.50
CA PRO A 383 -9.13 6.01 -12.31
C PRO A 383 -10.26 7.03 -12.54
N ARG A 384 -11.32 6.92 -11.73
CA ARG A 384 -12.52 7.78 -11.86
C ARG A 384 -13.28 7.90 -10.54
N GLY A 385 -14.54 8.35 -10.61
CA GLY A 385 -15.49 8.29 -9.51
C GLY A 385 -15.13 9.19 -8.32
N LYS A 386 -15.65 8.81 -7.15
CA LYS A 386 -15.52 9.59 -5.90
C LYS A 386 -14.08 9.73 -5.44
N TRP A 387 -13.22 8.75 -5.71
CA TRP A 387 -11.81 8.90 -5.37
C TRP A 387 -11.10 9.93 -6.22
N ALA A 388 -11.42 10.02 -7.51
CA ALA A 388 -10.90 11.10 -8.35
C ALA A 388 -11.32 12.48 -7.84
N GLU A 389 -12.54 12.61 -7.33
CA GLU A 389 -13.00 13.85 -6.70
C GLU A 389 -12.21 14.17 -5.42
N LEU A 390 -12.01 13.19 -4.53
CA LEU A 390 -11.19 13.36 -3.33
C LEU A 390 -9.77 13.84 -3.66
N HIS A 391 -9.08 13.18 -4.60
CA HIS A 391 -7.73 13.56 -5.02
C HIS A 391 -7.67 14.99 -5.55
N ARG A 392 -8.61 15.38 -6.42
CA ARG A 392 -8.66 16.75 -6.95
C ARG A 392 -8.95 17.77 -5.85
N SER A 393 -9.83 17.46 -4.89
CA SER A 393 -10.08 18.33 -3.74
C SER A 393 -8.83 18.54 -2.91
N LEU A 394 -8.10 17.47 -2.59
CA LEU A 394 -6.85 17.55 -1.82
C LEU A 394 -5.75 18.29 -2.59
N SER A 395 -5.67 18.08 -3.90
CA SER A 395 -4.76 18.79 -4.79
C SER A 395 -5.05 20.28 -4.90
N ALA A 396 -6.31 20.69 -4.81
CA ALA A 396 -6.69 22.11 -4.84
C ALA A 396 -6.44 22.82 -3.50
N MET A 397 -6.38 22.08 -2.38
CA MET A 397 -6.20 22.62 -1.03
C MET A 397 -4.74 22.65 -0.56
N GLY A 398 -4.00 21.55 -0.79
CA GLY A 398 -2.61 21.42 -0.37
C GLY A 398 -1.63 22.08 -1.34
N THR A 399 -0.45 22.45 -0.87
CA THR A 399 0.62 22.95 -1.76
C THR A 399 1.26 21.83 -2.58
N VAL A 400 1.29 20.62 -2.02
CA VAL A 400 1.73 19.39 -2.70
C VAL A 400 0.73 18.28 -2.36
N HIS A 401 0.25 17.57 -3.39
CA HIS A 401 -0.57 16.39 -3.24
C HIS A 401 0.18 15.17 -3.77
N ILE A 402 0.40 14.20 -2.87
CA ILE A 402 1.27 13.04 -3.07
C ILE A 402 0.41 11.80 -3.34
N GLN A 403 0.66 11.15 -4.47
CA GLN A 403 0.07 9.86 -4.82
C GLN A 403 0.82 8.73 -4.14
N ASN A 404 0.12 7.96 -3.31
CA ASN A 404 0.69 6.82 -2.61
C ASN A 404 0.34 5.52 -3.35
N VAL A 405 1.32 4.98 -4.08
CA VAL A 405 1.25 3.64 -4.68
C VAL A 405 1.53 2.64 -3.55
N HIS A 406 0.48 2.09 -2.98
CA HIS A 406 0.49 1.60 -1.60
C HIS A 406 0.31 0.09 -1.53
N ILE A 407 1.15 -0.59 -0.75
CA ILE A 407 1.10 -2.02 -0.37
C ILE A 407 1.22 -3.03 -1.53
N LEU A 408 0.44 -2.88 -2.61
CA LEU A 408 0.45 -3.70 -3.82
C LEU A 408 -0.01 -5.14 -3.57
N ALA A 409 -1.08 -5.29 -2.81
CA ALA A 409 -1.66 -6.58 -2.41
C ALA A 409 -1.93 -7.53 -3.58
N ASN A 410 -2.29 -7.00 -4.75
CA ASN A 410 -2.56 -7.79 -5.95
C ASN A 410 -1.31 -8.19 -6.74
N LEU A 411 -0.14 -7.62 -6.44
CA LEU A 411 1.12 -7.93 -7.11
C LEU A 411 1.99 -8.91 -6.29
N GLU A 412 1.75 -9.04 -4.99
CA GLU A 412 2.57 -9.94 -4.16
C GLU A 412 2.43 -11.41 -4.60
N PRO A 413 3.52 -12.18 -4.79
CA PRO A 413 4.93 -11.81 -4.59
C PRO A 413 5.73 -11.63 -5.89
N PHE A 414 5.10 -11.81 -7.04
CA PHE A 414 5.77 -11.97 -8.34
C PHE A 414 6.36 -10.65 -8.83
N ARG A 415 7.40 -10.73 -9.67
CA ARG A 415 8.00 -9.55 -10.29
C ARG A 415 6.97 -8.79 -11.12
N TYR A 416 6.90 -7.48 -10.91
CA TYR A 416 6.12 -6.55 -11.73
C TYR A 416 7.03 -5.48 -12.37
N ALA A 417 7.12 -5.49 -13.69
CA ALA A 417 8.09 -4.69 -14.44
C ALA A 417 7.50 -4.17 -15.76
N SER A 418 6.36 -3.46 -15.69
CA SER A 418 5.69 -2.85 -16.86
C SER A 418 5.87 -1.33 -16.88
N PRO A 419 6.86 -0.79 -17.61
CA PRO A 419 7.04 0.65 -17.72
C PRO A 419 5.85 1.36 -18.40
N ASP A 420 5.22 0.74 -19.40
CA ASP A 420 4.04 1.30 -20.09
C ASP A 420 2.85 1.50 -19.14
N PHE A 421 2.56 0.54 -18.25
CA PHE A 421 1.50 0.69 -17.25
C PHE A 421 1.84 1.80 -16.25
N ILE A 422 3.09 1.85 -15.79
CA ILE A 422 3.56 2.87 -14.85
C ILE A 422 3.49 4.27 -15.48
N GLN A 423 3.95 4.44 -16.73
CA GLN A 423 3.88 5.73 -17.43
C GLN A 423 2.43 6.22 -17.56
N LYS A 424 1.52 5.35 -18.00
CA LYS A 424 0.09 5.68 -18.08
C LYS A 424 -0.50 6.02 -16.71
N SER A 425 -0.05 5.34 -15.66
CA SER A 425 -0.50 5.63 -14.29
C SER A 425 -0.07 7.03 -13.86
N VAL A 426 1.18 7.42 -14.14
CA VAL A 426 1.68 8.78 -13.85
C VAL A 426 0.97 9.85 -14.69
N HIS A 427 0.63 9.56 -15.95
CA HIS A 427 -0.27 10.43 -16.72
C HIS A 427 -1.60 10.64 -15.99
N ALA A 428 -2.25 9.56 -15.54
CA ALA A 428 -3.50 9.65 -14.79
C ALA A 428 -3.36 10.44 -13.48
N MET A 429 -2.23 10.28 -12.77
CA MET A 429 -1.92 11.04 -11.56
C MET A 429 -1.89 12.55 -11.82
N HIS A 430 -1.36 12.99 -12.96
CA HIS A 430 -1.37 14.38 -13.37
C HIS A 430 -2.74 14.80 -13.94
N ASP A 431 -3.25 14.09 -14.93
CA ASP A 431 -4.37 14.52 -15.77
C ASP A 431 -5.74 14.37 -15.09
N ILE A 432 -5.90 13.37 -14.22
CA ILE A 432 -7.18 13.06 -13.57
C ILE A 432 -7.17 13.51 -12.11
N TYR A 433 -6.07 13.24 -11.40
CA TYR A 433 -5.92 13.51 -9.96
C TYR A 433 -5.23 14.85 -9.65
N HIS A 434 -4.64 15.51 -10.65
CA HIS A 434 -3.96 16.81 -10.53
C HIS A 434 -2.78 16.83 -9.55
N SER A 435 -2.25 15.67 -9.21
CA SER A 435 -1.17 15.54 -8.23
C SER A 435 0.20 15.94 -8.81
N ASN A 436 1.11 16.28 -7.90
CA ASN A 436 2.45 16.76 -8.21
C ASN A 436 3.53 16.14 -7.30
N GLY A 437 3.21 15.05 -6.61
CA GLY A 437 4.17 14.26 -5.85
C GLY A 437 3.82 12.78 -5.89
N ILE A 438 4.81 11.92 -5.65
CA ILE A 438 4.63 10.47 -5.57
C ILE A 438 5.39 9.86 -4.39
N HIS A 439 4.76 8.84 -3.82
CA HIS A 439 5.25 7.97 -2.78
C HIS A 439 5.00 6.53 -3.21
N ILE A 440 6.05 5.71 -3.36
CA ILE A 440 5.90 4.31 -3.76
C ILE A 440 6.30 3.36 -2.65
N TYR A 441 5.49 2.34 -2.43
CA TYR A 441 5.87 1.16 -1.65
C TYR A 441 6.86 0.29 -2.44
N PRO A 442 7.58 -0.64 -1.78
CA PRO A 442 8.26 -1.71 -2.48
C PRO A 442 7.26 -2.51 -3.33
N GLN A 443 7.71 -3.07 -4.46
CA GLN A 443 6.83 -3.72 -5.43
C GLN A 443 6.02 -4.88 -4.82
N ALA A 444 6.62 -5.61 -3.89
CA ALA A 444 6.01 -6.64 -3.06
C ALA A 444 6.84 -6.81 -1.78
N SER A 445 6.32 -7.58 -0.81
CA SER A 445 7.01 -7.94 0.43
C SER A 445 7.31 -6.74 1.36
N TYR A 446 6.44 -5.74 1.40
CA TYR A 446 6.60 -4.57 2.29
C TYR A 446 6.82 -4.99 3.76
N TRP A 447 6.10 -6.00 4.23
CA TRP A 447 6.15 -6.48 5.62
C TRP A 447 7.40 -7.32 5.94
N ASP A 448 8.23 -7.68 4.95
CA ASP A 448 9.46 -8.48 5.11
C ASP A 448 10.72 -7.79 4.58
N TRP A 449 10.74 -6.45 4.64
CA TRP A 449 11.91 -5.67 4.25
C TRP A 449 13.18 -6.13 5.01
N PRO A 450 14.34 -6.29 4.34
CA PRO A 450 14.67 -5.86 2.97
C PRO A 450 14.54 -6.95 1.89
N TYR A 451 13.86 -8.07 2.18
CA TYR A 451 13.94 -9.27 1.36
C TYR A 451 12.67 -9.54 0.54
N THR A 452 12.84 -10.24 -0.57
CA THR A 452 11.75 -10.69 -1.43
C THR A 452 11.24 -12.05 -0.98
N ALA A 453 10.05 -12.46 -1.43
CA ALA A 453 9.50 -13.79 -1.12
C ALA A 453 10.11 -14.93 -1.96
N ASP A 454 11.10 -14.65 -2.83
CA ASP A 454 11.76 -15.69 -3.63
C ASP A 454 12.45 -16.71 -2.71
N LYS A 455 12.30 -18.01 -3.03
CA LYS A 455 12.98 -19.11 -2.33
C LYS A 455 14.33 -19.37 -2.99
N THR A 456 15.38 -18.91 -2.34
CA THR A 456 16.78 -19.04 -2.77
C THR A 456 17.67 -19.42 -1.58
N GLU A 457 18.91 -19.85 -1.83
CA GLU A 457 19.87 -20.16 -0.75
C GLU A 457 20.15 -18.93 0.13
N GLU A 458 20.37 -17.78 -0.49
CA GLU A 458 20.45 -16.47 0.16
C GLU A 458 19.22 -15.65 -0.22
N ARG A 459 18.56 -15.02 0.75
CA ARG A 459 17.38 -14.17 0.51
C ARG A 459 17.76 -13.00 -0.41
N LEU A 460 16.97 -12.78 -1.46
CA LEU A 460 17.21 -11.68 -2.41
C LEU A 460 16.76 -10.35 -1.82
N LEU A 461 17.55 -9.30 -2.03
CA LEU A 461 17.18 -7.93 -1.67
C LEU A 461 16.12 -7.38 -2.63
N GLN A 462 15.13 -6.67 -2.10
CA GLN A 462 14.09 -6.03 -2.91
C GLN A 462 14.66 -5.01 -3.88
N VAL A 463 15.67 -4.23 -3.47
CA VAL A 463 16.31 -3.22 -4.35
C VAL A 463 17.00 -3.83 -5.57
N ASP A 464 17.53 -5.05 -5.44
CA ASP A 464 18.22 -5.73 -6.52
C ASP A 464 17.23 -6.42 -7.47
N ARG A 465 16.19 -7.06 -6.91
CA ARG A 465 15.15 -7.73 -7.70
C ARG A 465 14.27 -6.74 -8.44
N ASP A 466 13.82 -5.69 -7.75
CA ASP A 466 12.76 -4.79 -8.21
C ASP A 466 13.32 -3.50 -8.83
N TRP A 467 14.54 -3.52 -9.40
CA TRP A 467 15.20 -2.32 -9.94
C TRP A 467 14.38 -1.62 -11.03
N VAL A 468 13.64 -2.37 -11.87
CA VAL A 468 12.76 -1.79 -12.90
C VAL A 468 11.62 -0.99 -12.26
N TRP A 469 11.07 -1.45 -11.13
CA TRP A 469 10.01 -0.78 -10.41
C TRP A 469 10.47 0.60 -9.93
N TYR A 470 11.58 0.67 -9.20
CA TYR A 470 12.14 1.92 -8.72
C TYR A 470 12.54 2.84 -9.88
N GLN A 471 13.19 2.32 -10.92
CA GLN A 471 13.63 3.15 -12.03
C GLN A 471 12.45 3.69 -12.86
N ALA A 472 11.39 2.91 -13.07
CA ALA A 472 10.25 3.32 -13.88
C ALA A 472 9.45 4.43 -13.21
N TRP A 473 9.06 4.25 -11.94
CA TRP A 473 8.34 5.28 -11.21
C TRP A 473 9.14 6.59 -11.13
N ALA A 474 10.44 6.51 -10.87
CA ALA A 474 11.27 7.72 -10.80
C ALA A 474 11.42 8.40 -12.16
N ARG A 475 11.60 7.63 -13.25
CA ARG A 475 11.72 8.14 -14.61
C ARG A 475 10.50 8.94 -15.03
N TYR A 476 9.31 8.42 -14.75
CA TYR A 476 8.05 9.06 -15.14
C TYR A 476 7.61 10.15 -14.19
N ALA A 477 7.92 10.05 -12.88
CA ALA A 477 7.73 11.15 -11.94
C ALA A 477 8.67 12.34 -12.21
N TRP A 478 9.87 12.06 -12.76
CA TRP A 478 10.75 13.12 -13.26
C TRP A 478 10.17 13.78 -14.51
N LYS A 479 9.77 12.97 -15.50
CA LYS A 479 9.14 13.47 -16.73
C LYS A 479 8.29 12.38 -17.38
N VAL A 480 6.98 12.62 -17.44
CA VAL A 480 6.00 11.64 -17.94
C VAL A 480 5.91 11.64 -19.46
N ASP A 481 5.98 12.83 -20.08
CA ASP A 481 5.87 12.99 -21.54
C ASP A 481 7.14 12.50 -22.26
N ARG A 482 7.12 11.20 -22.59
CA ARG A 482 8.15 10.48 -23.34
C ARG A 482 7.47 9.63 -24.40
N SER A 483 7.98 9.65 -25.63
CA SER A 483 7.36 8.88 -26.71
C SER A 483 7.51 7.38 -26.46
N LYS A 484 6.51 6.60 -26.88
CA LYS A 484 6.53 5.14 -26.72
C LYS A 484 7.77 4.51 -27.38
N GLU A 485 8.18 5.03 -28.54
CA GLU A 485 9.34 4.56 -29.28
C GLU A 485 10.65 4.78 -28.52
N GLU A 486 10.83 5.97 -27.91
CA GLU A 486 11.99 6.28 -27.09
C GLU A 486 12.04 5.41 -25.83
N GLU A 487 10.91 5.19 -25.18
CA GLU A 487 10.81 4.35 -24.00
C GLU A 487 11.09 2.88 -24.30
N GLN A 488 10.59 2.36 -25.41
CA GLN A 488 10.92 1.01 -25.86
C GLN A 488 12.42 0.83 -26.09
N VAL A 489 13.08 1.81 -26.72
CA VAL A 489 14.54 1.78 -26.92
C VAL A 489 15.27 1.87 -25.58
N PHE A 490 14.84 2.77 -24.69
CA PHE A 490 15.45 2.95 -23.38
C PHE A 490 15.38 1.65 -22.56
N TRP A 491 14.19 1.11 -22.33
CA TRP A 491 13.99 -0.07 -21.48
C TRP A 491 14.57 -1.35 -22.09
N SER A 492 14.46 -1.52 -23.41
CA SER A 492 15.12 -2.64 -24.08
C SER A 492 16.64 -2.57 -23.91
N ASN A 493 17.24 -1.38 -23.95
CA ASN A 493 18.67 -1.24 -23.67
C ASN A 493 19.02 -1.54 -22.22
N GLN A 494 18.22 -1.11 -21.23
CA GLN A 494 18.45 -1.45 -19.83
C GLN A 494 18.42 -2.97 -19.61
N LEU A 495 17.37 -3.65 -20.10
CA LEU A 495 17.22 -5.11 -20.00
C LEU A 495 18.33 -5.88 -20.73
N LYS A 496 18.71 -5.40 -21.92
CA LYS A 496 19.83 -5.93 -22.71
C LYS A 496 21.12 -5.92 -21.92
N GLU A 497 21.47 -4.79 -21.30
CA GLU A 497 22.71 -4.65 -20.53
C GLU A 497 22.68 -5.45 -19.23
N TYR A 498 21.54 -5.48 -18.54
CA TYR A 498 21.35 -6.18 -17.27
C TYR A 498 21.45 -7.71 -17.43
N TYR A 499 20.81 -8.28 -18.46
CA TYR A 499 20.81 -9.73 -18.71
C TYR A 499 21.89 -10.19 -19.72
N GLY A 500 22.53 -9.26 -20.43
CA GLY A 500 23.51 -9.59 -21.47
C GLY A 500 22.89 -10.42 -22.60
N ILE A 501 21.69 -10.03 -23.04
CA ILE A 501 20.95 -10.65 -24.16
C ILE A 501 21.05 -9.77 -25.41
N THR A 502 20.59 -10.26 -26.57
CA THR A 502 20.55 -9.45 -27.80
C THR A 502 19.50 -8.35 -27.70
N GLU A 503 19.66 -7.26 -28.46
CA GLU A 503 18.67 -6.18 -28.51
C GLU A 503 17.28 -6.69 -28.92
N GLN A 504 17.21 -7.61 -29.89
CA GLN A 504 15.96 -8.23 -30.32
C GLN A 504 15.30 -9.00 -29.16
N ASN A 505 16.07 -9.76 -28.40
CA ASN A 505 15.56 -10.52 -27.26
C ASN A 505 15.12 -9.59 -26.11
N ALA A 506 15.83 -8.49 -25.88
CA ALA A 506 15.45 -7.51 -24.87
C ALA A 506 14.14 -6.80 -25.21
N ARG A 507 13.89 -6.49 -26.49
CA ARG A 507 12.59 -5.97 -26.94
C ARG A 507 11.46 -6.97 -26.71
N LYS A 508 11.67 -8.25 -27.03
CA LYS A 508 10.70 -9.31 -26.74
C LYS A 508 10.43 -9.44 -25.24
N LEU A 509 11.47 -9.38 -24.42
CA LEU A 509 11.35 -9.42 -22.97
C LEU A 509 10.51 -8.25 -22.47
N LEU A 510 10.83 -7.02 -22.88
CA LEU A 510 10.04 -5.83 -22.52
C LEU A 510 8.56 -5.99 -22.86
N MET A 511 8.26 -6.43 -24.10
CA MET A 511 6.88 -6.68 -24.51
C MET A 511 6.20 -7.76 -23.67
N ALA A 512 6.91 -8.83 -23.31
CA ALA A 512 6.37 -9.88 -22.44
C ALA A 512 6.06 -9.36 -21.03
N LEU A 513 6.93 -8.50 -20.48
CA LEU A 513 6.74 -7.86 -19.17
C LEU A 513 5.56 -6.88 -19.17
N GLU A 514 5.39 -6.12 -20.24
CA GLU A 514 4.23 -5.23 -20.42
C GLU A 514 2.93 -6.03 -20.55
N GLU A 515 2.92 -7.16 -21.25
CA GLU A 515 1.74 -8.04 -21.37
C GLU A 515 1.37 -8.67 -20.01
N ILE A 516 2.32 -9.25 -19.26
CA ILE A 516 1.98 -9.81 -17.92
C ILE A 516 1.62 -8.71 -16.91
N GLY A 517 2.12 -7.48 -17.10
CA GLY A 517 1.81 -6.34 -16.26
C GLY A 517 0.33 -5.90 -16.29
N GLU A 518 -0.45 -6.38 -17.25
CA GLU A 518 -1.90 -6.12 -17.34
C GLU A 518 -2.74 -7.17 -16.58
N ILE A 519 -2.17 -8.33 -16.22
CA ILE A 519 -2.94 -9.48 -15.72
C ILE A 519 -3.48 -9.22 -14.31
N SER A 520 -2.61 -8.99 -13.32
CA SER A 520 -3.03 -8.78 -11.93
C SER A 520 -3.90 -7.52 -11.71
N PRO A 521 -3.62 -6.36 -12.37
CA PRO A 521 -4.51 -5.20 -12.30
C PRO A 521 -5.92 -5.50 -12.81
N LYS A 522 -6.04 -6.20 -13.95
CA LYS A 522 -7.34 -6.57 -14.53
C LYS A 522 -8.09 -7.60 -13.70
N ILE A 523 -7.40 -8.62 -13.18
CA ILE A 523 -7.99 -9.61 -12.26
C ILE A 523 -8.63 -8.90 -11.07
N LEU A 524 -7.87 -8.05 -10.38
CA LEU A 524 -8.37 -7.45 -9.15
C LEU A 524 -9.54 -6.50 -9.43
N ARG A 525 -9.41 -5.57 -10.40
CA ARG A 525 -10.45 -4.55 -10.63
C ARG A 525 -11.78 -5.10 -11.14
N ARG A 526 -11.78 -6.33 -11.67
CA ARG A 526 -12.97 -6.93 -12.28
C ARG A 526 -13.57 -8.12 -11.53
N PHE A 527 -12.75 -8.80 -10.74
CA PHE A 527 -13.17 -9.99 -9.98
C PHE A 527 -12.96 -9.87 -8.48
N GLY A 528 -12.18 -8.89 -8.01
CA GLY A 528 -11.78 -8.75 -6.62
C GLY A 528 -12.91 -8.42 -5.66
N ILE A 529 -12.67 -8.72 -4.38
CA ILE A 529 -13.53 -8.34 -3.26
C ILE A 529 -13.11 -6.97 -2.72
N THR A 530 -11.81 -6.67 -2.70
CA THR A 530 -11.26 -5.42 -2.14
C THR A 530 -9.89 -5.11 -2.71
N ASP A 531 -9.51 -3.83 -2.77
CA ASP A 531 -8.15 -3.38 -3.06
C ASP A 531 -7.18 -3.62 -1.89
N GLY A 532 -7.72 -3.85 -0.69
CA GLY A 532 -6.96 -4.05 0.56
C GLY A 532 -6.14 -5.33 0.59
N ASN A 533 -5.05 -5.35 1.37
CA ASN A 533 -4.27 -6.57 1.67
C ASN A 533 -5.03 -7.63 2.50
N ARG A 534 -6.29 -7.33 2.85
CA ARG A 534 -7.29 -8.34 3.21
C ARG A 534 -7.44 -9.42 2.13
N GLN A 535 -7.16 -9.08 0.87
CA GLN A 535 -7.12 -9.99 -0.26
C GLN A 535 -5.71 -10.21 -0.81
N THR A 536 -5.37 -11.47 -1.07
CA THR A 536 -4.16 -11.88 -1.79
C THR A 536 -4.55 -12.47 -3.14
N SER A 537 -4.72 -11.63 -4.16
CA SER A 537 -5.25 -12.04 -5.47
C SER A 537 -4.42 -13.09 -6.19
N THR A 538 -3.12 -13.18 -5.92
CA THR A 538 -2.25 -14.19 -6.56
C THR A 538 -2.49 -15.61 -6.03
N LEU A 539 -3.16 -15.78 -4.89
CA LEU A 539 -3.55 -17.09 -4.35
C LEU A 539 -4.84 -17.66 -4.98
N GLY A 540 -5.55 -16.88 -5.80
CA GLY A 540 -6.84 -17.28 -6.36
C GLY A 540 -8.04 -16.82 -5.53
N MET A 541 -9.25 -17.23 -5.94
CA MET A 541 -10.51 -16.94 -5.25
C MET A 541 -11.41 -18.18 -5.24
N LEU A 542 -12.23 -18.33 -4.21
CA LEU A 542 -13.30 -19.34 -4.16
C LEU A 542 -14.42 -18.97 -5.14
N MET A 543 -15.19 -19.96 -5.60
CA MET A 543 -16.34 -19.78 -6.48
C MET A 543 -17.40 -18.90 -5.81
N THR A 544 -17.68 -19.14 -4.52
CA THR A 544 -18.61 -18.35 -3.71
C THR A 544 -18.21 -16.87 -3.62
N GLN A 545 -16.91 -16.55 -3.68
CA GLN A 545 -16.43 -15.16 -3.72
C GLN A 545 -16.75 -14.47 -5.04
N LEU A 546 -16.88 -15.23 -6.14
CA LEU A 546 -17.24 -14.71 -7.46
C LEU A 546 -18.76 -14.58 -7.64
N ILE A 547 -19.54 -15.53 -7.11
CA ILE A 547 -21.01 -15.57 -7.27
C ILE A 547 -21.77 -14.84 -6.16
N SER A 548 -21.14 -14.67 -4.99
CA SER A 548 -21.72 -14.04 -3.80
C SER A 548 -20.76 -13.01 -3.16
N PRO A 549 -20.18 -12.06 -3.93
CA PRO A 549 -19.07 -11.21 -3.46
C PRO A 549 -19.42 -10.36 -2.22
N PHE A 550 -20.67 -9.92 -2.07
CA PHE A 550 -21.11 -9.15 -0.91
C PHE A 550 -21.01 -9.93 0.41
N ARG A 551 -21.09 -11.27 0.39
CA ARG A 551 -20.89 -12.13 1.58
C ARG A 551 -19.51 -11.91 2.19
N TYR A 552 -18.53 -11.62 1.35
CA TYR A 552 -17.13 -11.46 1.70
C TYR A 552 -16.74 -10.01 1.97
N GLY A 553 -17.71 -9.11 2.18
CA GLY A 553 -17.46 -7.70 2.45
C GLY A 553 -16.90 -6.96 1.22
N LEU A 554 -17.58 -7.08 0.08
CA LEU A 554 -17.21 -6.37 -1.15
C LEU A 554 -17.01 -4.86 -0.91
N PHE A 555 -15.86 -4.35 -1.33
CA PHE A 555 -15.55 -2.92 -1.35
C PHE A 555 -15.89 -2.33 -2.72
N THR A 556 -17.02 -1.63 -2.82
CA THR A 556 -17.55 -1.20 -4.13
C THR A 556 -16.74 -0.07 -4.78
N LEU A 557 -15.93 0.68 -4.02
CA LEU A 557 -15.07 1.73 -4.59
C LEU A 557 -14.00 1.17 -5.53
N LEU A 558 -13.56 -0.07 -5.34
CA LEU A 558 -12.73 -0.81 -6.29
C LEU A 558 -13.35 -0.76 -7.71
N TYR A 559 -14.65 -0.96 -7.79
CA TYR A 559 -15.39 -1.00 -9.04
C TYR A 559 -15.87 0.37 -9.52
N GLU A 560 -16.13 1.31 -8.61
CA GLU A 560 -16.64 2.64 -8.93
C GLU A 560 -15.54 3.65 -9.25
N SER A 561 -14.32 3.45 -8.75
CA SER A 561 -13.24 4.45 -8.80
C SER A 561 -11.89 3.90 -9.28
N GLU A 562 -11.59 2.64 -9.02
CA GLU A 562 -10.28 2.01 -9.29
C GLU A 562 -10.30 1.12 -10.52
N ALA A 563 -11.30 1.30 -11.38
CA ALA A 563 -11.49 0.56 -12.59
C ALA A 563 -12.07 1.47 -13.68
N PRO A 564 -11.89 1.12 -14.96
CA PRO A 564 -12.80 1.59 -16.01
C PRO A 564 -14.26 1.31 -15.65
N GLU A 565 -15.20 1.96 -16.33
CA GLU A 565 -16.62 1.57 -16.22
C GLU A 565 -16.77 0.11 -16.64
N GLY A 566 -17.57 -0.67 -15.90
CA GLY A 566 -17.73 -2.11 -16.14
C GLY A 566 -18.61 -2.81 -15.11
N GLU A 567 -18.85 -4.10 -15.33
CA GLU A 567 -19.85 -4.90 -14.62
C GLU A 567 -19.24 -6.01 -13.76
N MET A 568 -19.76 -6.20 -12.54
CA MET A 568 -19.40 -7.34 -11.71
C MET A 568 -19.91 -8.64 -12.34
N ILE A 569 -19.36 -9.79 -11.93
CA ILE A 569 -19.80 -11.11 -12.43
C ILE A 569 -21.30 -11.31 -12.22
N ILE A 570 -21.81 -10.94 -11.04
CA ILE A 570 -23.22 -11.02 -10.68
C ILE A 570 -24.11 -10.09 -11.51
N GLU A 571 -23.65 -8.86 -11.79
CA GLU A 571 -24.39 -7.88 -12.61
C GLU A 571 -24.45 -8.33 -14.07
N TYR A 572 -23.32 -8.82 -14.59
CA TYR A 572 -23.23 -9.37 -15.94
C TYR A 572 -24.17 -10.55 -16.11
N ALA A 573 -24.16 -11.52 -15.18
CA ALA A 573 -25.03 -12.69 -15.26
C ALA A 573 -26.52 -12.31 -15.18
N GLU A 574 -26.88 -11.35 -14.32
CA GLU A 574 -28.24 -10.85 -14.21
C GLU A 574 -28.71 -10.17 -15.51
N LYS A 575 -27.90 -9.27 -16.06
CA LYS A 575 -28.20 -8.57 -17.32
C LYS A 575 -28.31 -9.54 -18.49
N GLN A 576 -27.40 -10.51 -18.57
CA GLN A 576 -27.42 -11.56 -19.58
C GLN A 576 -28.74 -12.35 -19.52
N PHE A 577 -29.20 -12.71 -18.32
CA PHE A 577 -30.49 -13.39 -18.15
C PHE A 577 -31.68 -12.50 -18.55
N LYS A 578 -31.67 -11.23 -18.14
CA LYS A 578 -32.73 -10.26 -18.46
C LYS A 578 -32.69 -9.76 -19.91
N SER A 579 -31.69 -10.17 -20.70
CA SER A 579 -31.42 -9.64 -22.05
C SER A 579 -31.23 -8.11 -22.06
N GLU A 580 -30.62 -7.58 -21.01
CA GLU A 580 -30.26 -6.16 -20.89
C GLU A 580 -28.89 -5.91 -21.54
N PRO A 581 -28.65 -4.70 -22.08
CA PRO A 581 -27.37 -4.35 -22.67
C PRO A 581 -26.25 -4.26 -21.62
N HIS A 582 -25.08 -4.79 -21.97
CA HIS A 582 -23.86 -4.65 -21.18
C HIS A 582 -23.19 -3.30 -21.40
N ILE A 583 -22.62 -2.72 -20.32
CA ILE A 583 -21.96 -1.41 -20.33
C ILE A 583 -20.53 -1.55 -19.79
N GLY A 584 -19.58 -0.97 -20.50
CA GLY A 584 -18.18 -0.94 -20.07
C GLY A 584 -17.46 -2.30 -20.16
N GLU A 585 -16.43 -2.46 -19.33
CA GLU A 585 -15.62 -3.66 -19.19
C GLU A 585 -16.45 -4.82 -18.59
N THR A 586 -16.59 -5.91 -19.34
CA THR A 586 -17.33 -7.10 -18.87
C THR A 586 -16.40 -8.16 -18.28
N PRO A 587 -16.87 -8.99 -17.33
CA PRO A 587 -16.04 -10.02 -16.71
C PRO A 587 -15.58 -11.10 -17.71
N ILE A 588 -16.40 -11.45 -18.70
CA ILE A 588 -16.02 -12.40 -19.76
C ILE A 588 -14.96 -11.81 -20.68
N GLN A 589 -15.08 -10.54 -21.06
CA GLN A 589 -14.04 -9.84 -21.82
C GLN A 589 -12.70 -9.88 -21.08
N VAL A 590 -12.68 -9.52 -19.80
CA VAL A 590 -11.45 -9.54 -18.99
C VAL A 590 -10.89 -10.96 -18.86
N ALA A 591 -11.75 -11.96 -18.66
CA ALA A 591 -11.34 -13.37 -18.59
C ALA A 591 -10.63 -13.82 -19.87
N ASP A 592 -11.02 -13.33 -21.05
CA ASP A 592 -10.35 -13.64 -22.31
C ASP A 592 -9.07 -12.80 -22.50
N GLU A 593 -9.09 -11.53 -22.12
CA GLU A 593 -7.94 -10.63 -22.25
C GLU A 593 -6.74 -11.11 -21.43
N ILE A 594 -6.93 -11.51 -20.16
CA ILE A 594 -5.82 -11.95 -19.30
C ILE A 594 -5.14 -13.21 -19.84
N VAL A 595 -5.89 -14.13 -20.46
CA VAL A 595 -5.33 -15.33 -21.10
C VAL A 595 -4.54 -14.94 -22.35
N ASN A 596 -5.05 -14.00 -23.14
CA ASN A 596 -4.34 -13.48 -24.30
C ASN A 596 -3.02 -12.78 -23.93
N HIS A 597 -3.02 -12.00 -22.85
CA HIS A 597 -1.81 -11.39 -22.30
C HIS A 597 -0.78 -12.45 -21.90
N GLY A 598 -1.19 -13.44 -21.09
CA GLY A 598 -0.30 -14.53 -20.66
C GLY A 598 0.25 -15.36 -21.81
N LYS A 599 -0.60 -15.69 -22.80
CA LYS A 599 -0.19 -16.43 -24.00
C LYS A 599 0.86 -15.69 -24.81
N LYS A 600 0.65 -14.41 -25.12
CA LYS A 600 1.61 -13.61 -25.88
C LYS A 600 2.94 -13.47 -25.15
N ALA A 601 2.91 -13.25 -23.83
CA ALA A 601 4.12 -13.15 -23.03
C ALA A 601 4.94 -14.44 -23.09
N VAL A 602 4.29 -15.61 -22.94
CA VAL A 602 4.95 -16.92 -23.09
C VAL A 602 5.53 -17.10 -24.50
N GLU A 603 4.76 -16.83 -25.55
CA GLU A 603 5.22 -16.92 -26.95
C GLU A 603 6.45 -16.04 -27.23
N LEU A 604 6.55 -14.88 -26.58
CA LEU A 604 7.69 -13.97 -26.69
C LEU A 604 8.92 -14.51 -25.98
N VAL A 605 8.78 -14.99 -24.73
CA VAL A 605 9.93 -15.46 -23.93
C VAL A 605 10.48 -16.80 -24.38
N GLU A 606 9.65 -17.69 -24.96
CA GLU A 606 10.11 -18.96 -25.55
C GLU A 606 11.04 -18.75 -26.76
N GLN A 607 11.00 -17.56 -27.36
CA GLN A 607 11.90 -17.18 -28.45
C GLN A 607 13.18 -16.48 -27.97
N ILE A 608 13.33 -16.28 -26.66
CA ILE A 608 14.52 -15.66 -26.07
C ILE A 608 15.53 -16.76 -25.74
N GLY A 609 16.77 -16.55 -26.17
CA GLY A 609 17.88 -17.44 -25.83
C GLY A 609 18.38 -17.25 -24.38
N GLU A 610 19.52 -17.84 -24.07
CA GLU A 610 20.12 -17.71 -22.74
C GLU A 610 20.69 -16.30 -22.48
N ALA A 611 20.60 -15.87 -21.22
CA ALA A 611 21.27 -14.68 -20.71
C ALA A 611 22.76 -14.97 -20.44
N SER A 612 23.62 -13.95 -20.59
CA SER A 612 25.04 -14.04 -20.26
C SER A 612 25.42 -13.34 -18.94
N LYS A 613 24.50 -12.54 -18.39
CA LYS A 613 24.62 -11.87 -17.08
C LYS A 613 23.35 -12.12 -16.25
N ASN A 614 23.47 -12.08 -14.93
CA ASN A 614 22.34 -12.23 -14.00
C ASN A 614 21.45 -13.45 -14.34
N THR A 615 22.06 -14.57 -14.72
CA THR A 615 21.39 -15.70 -15.35
C THR A 615 20.36 -16.38 -14.45
N ASN A 616 20.63 -16.45 -13.15
CA ASN A 616 19.67 -16.98 -12.17
C ASN A 616 18.45 -16.06 -12.02
N GLU A 617 18.67 -14.75 -12.06
CA GLU A 617 17.59 -13.76 -11.99
C GLU A 617 16.74 -13.80 -13.26
N PHE A 618 17.38 -13.92 -14.42
CA PHE A 618 16.69 -14.08 -15.69
C PHE A 618 15.77 -15.30 -15.68
N LYS A 619 16.25 -16.46 -15.19
CA LYS A 619 15.44 -17.69 -15.09
C LYS A 619 14.23 -17.51 -14.17
N ARG A 620 14.38 -16.84 -13.03
CA ARG A 620 13.25 -16.53 -12.13
C ARG A 620 12.24 -15.61 -12.79
N LEU A 621 12.70 -14.56 -13.49
CA LEU A 621 11.82 -13.69 -14.25
C LEU A 621 11.04 -14.45 -15.33
N LEU A 622 11.68 -15.37 -16.06
CA LEU A 622 10.99 -16.21 -17.02
C LEU A 622 9.96 -17.13 -16.35
N ASN A 623 10.30 -17.71 -15.19
CA ASN A 623 9.35 -18.50 -14.39
C ASN A 623 8.11 -17.66 -14.01
N ASP A 624 8.29 -16.41 -13.61
CA ASP A 624 7.20 -15.50 -13.29
C ASP A 624 6.26 -15.26 -14.49
N VAL A 625 6.76 -15.26 -15.72
CA VAL A 625 5.91 -15.17 -16.93
C VAL A 625 5.00 -16.41 -17.06
N TYR A 626 5.53 -17.61 -16.83
CA TYR A 626 4.74 -18.85 -16.85
C TYR A 626 3.71 -18.91 -15.71
N ILE A 627 4.10 -18.41 -14.53
CA ILE A 627 3.22 -18.26 -13.37
C ILE A 627 2.03 -17.35 -13.71
N HIS A 628 2.27 -16.17 -14.29
CA HIS A 628 1.22 -15.24 -14.65
C HIS A 628 0.25 -15.82 -15.68
N LYS A 629 0.75 -16.60 -16.64
CA LYS A 629 -0.10 -17.33 -17.59
C LYS A 629 -0.97 -18.36 -16.87
N ALA A 630 -0.40 -19.18 -15.99
CA ALA A 630 -1.16 -20.20 -15.25
C ALA A 630 -2.23 -19.57 -14.34
N MET A 631 -1.91 -18.45 -13.71
CA MET A 631 -2.84 -17.66 -12.91
C MET A 631 -3.97 -17.06 -13.78
N ALA A 632 -3.65 -16.50 -14.94
CA ALA A 632 -4.64 -15.96 -15.87
C ALA A 632 -5.63 -17.03 -16.36
N ASP A 633 -5.13 -18.22 -16.71
CA ASP A 633 -5.97 -19.35 -17.10
C ASP A 633 -6.88 -19.81 -15.95
N HIS A 634 -6.34 -19.93 -14.73
CA HIS A 634 -7.10 -20.31 -13.55
C HIS A 634 -8.30 -19.38 -13.35
N TYR A 635 -8.05 -18.06 -13.32
CA TYR A 635 -9.09 -17.06 -13.16
C TYR A 635 -10.09 -17.04 -14.33
N SER A 636 -9.60 -17.11 -15.57
CA SER A 636 -10.46 -17.08 -16.76
C SER A 636 -11.49 -18.20 -16.74
N TYR A 637 -11.03 -19.44 -16.51
CA TYR A 637 -11.92 -20.58 -16.44
C TYR A 637 -12.84 -20.52 -15.22
N LYS A 638 -12.37 -20.03 -14.07
CA LYS A 638 -13.20 -19.92 -12.87
C LYS A 638 -14.33 -18.89 -13.04
N VAL A 639 -14.05 -17.74 -13.67
CA VAL A 639 -15.05 -16.71 -13.97
C VAL A 639 -16.10 -17.21 -14.97
N LYS A 640 -15.67 -17.95 -16.00
CA LYS A 640 -16.61 -18.57 -16.97
C LYS A 640 -17.55 -19.57 -16.29
N ALA A 641 -17.00 -20.42 -15.41
CA ALA A 641 -17.80 -21.32 -14.58
C ALA A 641 -18.74 -20.54 -13.63
N ALA A 642 -18.29 -19.44 -13.02
CA ALA A 642 -19.12 -18.61 -12.13
C ALA A 642 -20.36 -18.05 -12.84
N VAL A 643 -20.23 -17.57 -14.07
CA VAL A 643 -21.37 -17.08 -14.87
C VAL A 643 -22.37 -18.21 -15.16
N GLN A 644 -21.90 -19.42 -15.44
CA GLN A 644 -22.75 -20.59 -15.65
C GLN A 644 -23.45 -21.05 -14.36
N VAL A 645 -22.77 -21.00 -13.21
CA VAL A 645 -23.38 -21.26 -11.90
C VAL A 645 -24.46 -20.22 -11.60
N LEU A 646 -24.20 -18.94 -11.86
CA LEU A 646 -25.19 -17.88 -11.66
C LEU A 646 -26.41 -18.03 -12.58
N ALA A 647 -26.27 -18.60 -13.77
CA ALA A 647 -27.41 -18.89 -14.64
C ALA A 647 -28.44 -19.81 -13.96
N TYR A 648 -27.98 -20.78 -13.14
CA TYR A 648 -28.87 -21.65 -12.36
C TYR A 648 -29.75 -20.86 -11.37
N LYS A 649 -29.28 -19.72 -10.83
CA LYS A 649 -30.09 -18.84 -9.95
C LYS A 649 -31.40 -18.44 -10.62
N TYR A 650 -31.34 -18.17 -11.92
CA TYR A 650 -32.44 -17.60 -12.68
C TYR A 650 -33.26 -18.64 -13.45
N THR A 651 -32.62 -19.70 -13.93
CA THR A 651 -33.29 -20.76 -14.72
C THR A 651 -33.74 -21.94 -13.87
N ARG A 652 -33.05 -22.20 -12.74
CA ARG A 652 -33.14 -23.43 -11.94
C ARG A 652 -32.90 -24.71 -12.76
N GLU A 653 -32.26 -24.59 -13.92
CA GLU A 653 -31.90 -25.73 -14.77
C GLU A 653 -30.55 -26.32 -14.35
N VAL A 654 -30.55 -27.54 -13.83
CA VAL A 654 -29.33 -28.25 -13.38
C VAL A 654 -28.28 -28.38 -14.50
N GLU A 655 -28.70 -28.35 -15.77
CA GLU A 655 -27.77 -28.35 -16.91
C GLU A 655 -26.83 -27.14 -16.92
N SER A 656 -27.27 -25.98 -16.40
CA SER A 656 -26.40 -24.81 -16.22
C SER A 656 -25.25 -25.10 -15.26
N LEU A 657 -25.50 -25.87 -14.19
CA LEU A 657 -24.47 -26.31 -13.25
C LEU A 657 -23.53 -27.34 -13.89
N ARG A 658 -24.07 -28.29 -14.69
CA ARG A 658 -23.26 -29.27 -15.43
C ARG A 658 -22.33 -28.60 -16.43
N ALA A 659 -22.79 -27.52 -17.08
CA ALA A 659 -21.99 -26.73 -18.01
C ALA A 659 -20.79 -26.02 -17.33
N ALA A 660 -20.87 -25.73 -16.03
CA ALA A 660 -19.79 -25.12 -15.23
C ALA A 660 -18.64 -26.08 -14.90
N VAL A 661 -18.89 -27.39 -14.86
CA VAL A 661 -17.90 -28.40 -14.43
C VAL A 661 -16.64 -28.42 -15.31
N PRO A 662 -16.72 -28.44 -16.66
CA PRO A 662 -15.53 -28.51 -17.50
C PRO A 662 -14.58 -27.31 -17.35
N ASP A 663 -15.12 -26.11 -17.14
CA ASP A 663 -14.28 -24.93 -16.94
C ASP A 663 -13.72 -24.93 -15.50
N LEU A 664 -14.47 -25.34 -14.49
CA LEU A 664 -13.93 -25.47 -13.13
C LEU A 664 -12.80 -26.52 -13.06
N GLU A 665 -12.90 -27.63 -13.81
CA GLU A 665 -11.83 -28.62 -13.96
C GLU A 665 -10.56 -28.02 -14.61
N LYS A 666 -10.70 -27.24 -15.68
CA LYS A 666 -9.57 -26.56 -16.31
C LYS A 666 -8.96 -25.51 -15.40
N SER A 667 -9.79 -24.81 -14.62
CA SER A 667 -9.34 -23.84 -13.62
C SER A 667 -8.44 -24.52 -12.57
N LEU A 668 -8.83 -25.69 -12.08
CA LEU A 668 -8.04 -26.48 -11.14
C LEU A 668 -6.74 -27.03 -11.76
N ALA A 669 -6.80 -27.48 -13.02
CA ALA A 669 -5.61 -27.92 -13.74
C ALA A 669 -4.59 -26.78 -13.93
N ALA A 670 -5.05 -25.58 -14.27
CA ALA A 670 -4.21 -24.38 -14.35
C ALA A 670 -3.63 -24.01 -12.96
N TYR A 671 -4.43 -24.12 -11.90
CA TYR A 671 -3.95 -23.88 -10.53
C TYR A 671 -2.88 -24.90 -10.09
N SER A 672 -3.01 -26.16 -10.51
CA SER A 672 -2.00 -27.19 -10.27
C SER A 672 -0.67 -26.85 -10.95
N ILE A 673 -0.71 -26.30 -12.17
CA ILE A 673 0.49 -25.79 -12.86
C ILE A 673 1.09 -24.62 -12.07
N LEU A 674 0.28 -23.64 -11.67
CA LEU A 674 0.72 -22.51 -10.84
C LEU A 674 1.39 -22.98 -9.54
N THR A 675 0.79 -23.95 -8.86
CA THR A 675 1.31 -24.54 -7.62
C THR A 675 2.69 -25.19 -7.85
N ASN A 676 2.85 -25.93 -8.95
CA ASN A 676 4.13 -26.56 -9.29
C ASN A 676 5.23 -25.54 -9.63
N LEU A 677 4.88 -24.45 -10.34
CA LEU A 677 5.82 -23.39 -10.67
C LEU A 677 6.29 -22.59 -9.45
N THR A 678 5.51 -22.60 -8.36
CA THR A 678 5.75 -21.81 -7.15
C THR A 678 6.35 -22.59 -5.98
N ALA A 679 6.09 -23.91 -5.89
CA ALA A 679 6.50 -24.78 -4.77
C ALA A 679 7.96 -24.65 -4.32
N ASP A 680 8.87 -24.47 -5.29
CA ASP A 680 10.31 -24.34 -5.02
C ASP A 680 10.89 -22.99 -5.44
N SER A 681 10.06 -22.05 -5.91
CA SER A 681 10.52 -20.71 -6.32
C SER A 681 10.10 -19.60 -5.36
N TYR A 682 9.10 -19.82 -4.50
CA TYR A 682 8.62 -18.83 -3.53
C TYR A 682 8.45 -19.41 -2.11
N LEU A 683 8.59 -18.54 -1.11
CA LEU A 683 8.40 -18.84 0.31
C LEU A 683 6.93 -18.69 0.73
N TYR A 684 6.25 -17.69 0.17
CA TYR A 684 4.87 -17.30 0.44
C TYR A 684 4.38 -16.36 -0.66
N ALA A 685 3.07 -16.10 -0.71
CA ALA A 685 2.44 -15.09 -1.54
C ALA A 685 2.31 -13.76 -0.80
N ASN A 686 1.49 -13.70 0.25
CA ASN A 686 1.29 -12.49 1.06
C ASN A 686 2.38 -12.30 2.11
N SER A 687 2.92 -11.08 2.22
CA SER A 687 3.85 -10.74 3.28
C SER A 687 3.16 -10.34 4.59
N MET A 688 1.90 -9.88 4.56
CA MET A 688 1.08 -9.74 5.77
C MET A 688 0.50 -11.11 6.16
N GLN A 689 1.01 -11.74 7.22
CA GLN A 689 0.72 -13.15 7.56
C GLN A 689 -0.19 -13.29 8.79
N THR A 690 -1.08 -12.31 8.97
CA THR A 690 -1.92 -12.14 10.15
C THR A 690 -3.40 -12.41 9.89
N LYS A 691 -4.20 -12.37 10.97
CA LYS A 691 -5.66 -12.55 10.97
C LYS A 691 -6.44 -11.57 10.09
N GLN A 692 -5.82 -10.46 9.65
CA GLN A 692 -6.40 -9.43 8.78
C GLN A 692 -6.59 -9.93 7.34
N ARG A 693 -5.74 -10.84 6.87
CA ARG A 693 -5.91 -11.45 5.54
C ARG A 693 -7.09 -12.42 5.58
N LYS A 694 -8.10 -12.20 4.74
CA LYS A 694 -9.35 -12.98 4.68
C LYS A 694 -9.58 -13.72 3.36
N ILE A 695 -9.06 -13.20 2.26
CA ILE A 695 -9.36 -13.68 0.90
C ILE A 695 -8.06 -14.21 0.25
N PRO A 696 -8.04 -15.42 -0.34
CA PRO A 696 -9.18 -16.34 -0.51
C PRO A 696 -9.62 -17.04 0.77
N LEU A 697 -8.72 -17.17 1.75
CA LEU A 697 -8.97 -17.86 3.03
C LEU A 697 -8.37 -17.04 4.17
N ARG A 698 -8.82 -17.27 5.40
CA ARG A 698 -8.28 -16.56 6.58
C ARG A 698 -6.81 -16.93 6.79
N GLY A 699 -5.94 -15.92 6.90
CA GLY A 699 -4.49 -16.08 7.12
C GLY A 699 -4.06 -16.07 8.58
N VAL A 700 -4.88 -16.60 9.48
CA VAL A 700 -4.52 -16.68 10.92
C VAL A 700 -3.29 -17.58 11.07
N ASP A 701 -2.36 -17.23 11.98
CA ASP A 701 -1.14 -17.99 12.26
C ASP A 701 -0.33 -18.35 11.00
N ALA A 702 -0.29 -17.43 10.03
CA ALA A 702 0.42 -17.58 8.76
C ALA A 702 -0.02 -18.79 7.91
N THR A 703 -1.25 -19.29 8.07
CA THR A 703 -1.82 -20.37 7.23
C THR A 703 -2.30 -19.85 5.88
N PHE A 704 -2.36 -20.74 4.87
CA PHE A 704 -2.84 -20.44 3.52
C PHE A 704 -2.08 -19.29 2.85
N LYS A 705 -0.78 -19.17 3.11
CA LYS A 705 0.08 -18.15 2.51
C LYS A 705 0.78 -18.65 1.25
N HIS A 706 0.65 -19.93 0.93
CA HIS A 706 1.31 -20.55 -0.23
C HIS A 706 0.30 -21.35 -1.08
N TRP A 707 0.52 -21.42 -2.40
CA TRP A 707 -0.39 -22.11 -3.35
C TRP A 707 -0.58 -23.59 -3.03
N THR A 708 0.44 -24.26 -2.49
CA THR A 708 0.35 -25.66 -2.05
C THR A 708 -0.64 -25.87 -0.90
N GLU A 709 -0.88 -24.86 -0.07
CA GLU A 709 -1.87 -24.90 1.01
C GLU A 709 -3.30 -24.67 0.48
N VAL A 710 -3.44 -23.93 -0.62
CA VAL A 710 -4.73 -23.56 -1.21
C VAL A 710 -5.21 -24.61 -2.22
N LEU A 711 -4.31 -25.30 -2.92
CA LEU A 711 -4.68 -26.32 -3.92
C LEU A 711 -5.68 -27.37 -3.39
N PRO A 712 -5.49 -27.99 -2.19
CA PRO A 712 -6.46 -28.95 -1.64
C PRO A 712 -7.86 -28.35 -1.41
N VAL A 713 -7.94 -27.03 -1.18
CA VAL A 713 -9.21 -26.33 -1.00
C VAL A 713 -9.97 -26.27 -2.32
N PHE A 714 -9.30 -25.92 -3.43
CA PHE A 714 -9.94 -25.90 -4.75
C PHE A 714 -10.26 -27.31 -5.29
N GLU A 715 -9.48 -28.34 -4.93
CA GLU A 715 -9.84 -29.74 -5.19
C GLU A 715 -11.15 -30.12 -4.48
N THR A 716 -11.27 -29.73 -3.20
CA THR A 716 -12.46 -29.99 -2.39
C THR A 716 -13.67 -29.23 -2.93
N GLU A 717 -13.50 -27.95 -3.29
CA GLU A 717 -14.54 -27.11 -3.89
C GLU A 717 -15.15 -27.76 -5.14
N LEU A 718 -14.31 -28.23 -6.08
CA LEU A 718 -14.77 -28.91 -7.29
C LEU A 718 -15.49 -30.24 -6.98
N ASN A 719 -14.96 -31.02 -6.03
CA ASN A 719 -15.56 -32.29 -5.66
C ASN A 719 -16.94 -32.10 -5.01
N ASN A 720 -17.06 -31.15 -4.08
CA ASN A 720 -18.34 -30.79 -3.46
C ASN A 720 -19.35 -30.33 -4.50
N PHE A 721 -18.93 -29.48 -5.45
CA PHE A 721 -19.79 -29.00 -6.53
C PHE A 721 -20.35 -30.13 -7.39
N LYS A 722 -19.51 -31.10 -7.78
CA LYS A 722 -19.96 -32.29 -8.53
C LYS A 722 -20.95 -33.13 -7.75
N LEU A 723 -20.68 -33.37 -6.46
CA LEU A 723 -21.58 -34.11 -5.57
C LEU A 723 -22.94 -33.39 -5.40
N ALA A 724 -22.93 -32.06 -5.29
CA ALA A 724 -24.15 -31.26 -5.19
C ALA A 724 -25.02 -31.38 -6.45
N ILE A 725 -24.41 -31.32 -7.64
CA ILE A 725 -25.11 -31.54 -8.92
C ILE A 725 -25.75 -32.93 -8.98
N ASP A 726 -25.02 -33.96 -8.56
CA ASP A 726 -25.53 -35.33 -8.53
C ASP A 726 -26.67 -35.49 -7.52
N SER A 727 -26.59 -34.83 -6.37
CA SER A 727 -27.68 -34.81 -5.38
C SER A 727 -28.92 -34.13 -5.94
N LEU A 728 -28.78 -32.94 -6.54
CA LEU A 728 -29.89 -32.20 -7.17
C LEU A 728 -30.55 -32.98 -8.33
N SER A 729 -29.80 -33.88 -8.95
CA SER A 729 -30.30 -34.74 -10.03
C SER A 729 -31.03 -35.99 -9.54
N ASN A 730 -30.89 -36.35 -8.24
CA ASN A 730 -31.33 -37.64 -7.69
C ASN A 730 -32.46 -37.55 -6.64
N THR A 731 -32.98 -36.37 -6.30
CA THR A 731 -34.08 -36.23 -5.31
C THR A 731 -35.12 -35.19 -5.69
N GLY A 732 -36.39 -35.63 -5.74
CA GLY A 732 -37.54 -34.81 -5.34
C GLY A 732 -37.67 -34.82 -3.81
N ASP A 733 -38.14 -33.70 -3.25
CA ASP A 733 -38.43 -33.45 -1.83
C ASP A 733 -37.26 -33.64 -0.85
N ALA A 734 -36.43 -32.60 -0.70
CA ALA A 734 -35.63 -32.41 0.52
C ALA A 734 -36.54 -31.84 1.63
N LYS A 735 -36.50 -32.46 2.82
CA LYS A 735 -37.20 -31.96 4.02
C LYS A 735 -36.53 -30.69 4.53
N GLU A 736 -37.32 -29.67 4.83
CA GLU A 736 -36.93 -28.55 5.69
C GLU A 736 -36.46 -29.11 7.05
N GLU A 737 -35.22 -28.82 7.42
CA GLU A 737 -34.75 -29.02 8.79
C GLU A 737 -35.41 -27.99 9.71
N GLU A 738 -35.82 -28.41 10.92
CA GLU A 738 -36.37 -27.51 11.93
C GLU A 738 -35.34 -26.44 12.32
N SER A 739 -35.68 -25.16 12.15
CA SER A 739 -34.85 -24.02 12.57
C SER A 739 -34.59 -24.09 14.08
N LYS A 740 -33.31 -24.19 14.44
CA LYS A 740 -32.84 -24.18 15.83
C LYS A 740 -32.92 -22.76 16.38
N GLN A 741 -33.75 -22.53 17.40
CA GLN A 741 -33.77 -21.23 18.11
C GLN A 741 -32.50 -21.00 18.91
N TYR A 742 -31.94 -19.79 18.81
CA TYR A 742 -30.82 -19.37 19.64
C TYR A 742 -31.28 -19.05 21.06
N VAL A 743 -30.51 -19.53 22.04
CA VAL A 743 -30.80 -19.33 23.46
C VAL A 743 -29.86 -18.26 24.02
N SER A 744 -30.40 -17.33 24.81
CA SER A 744 -29.58 -16.31 25.45
C SER A 744 -28.63 -16.90 26.48
N SER A 745 -27.35 -16.57 26.37
CA SER A 745 -26.35 -16.83 27.40
C SER A 745 -26.51 -15.89 28.58
N GLU A 746 -26.24 -16.38 29.80
CA GLU A 746 -26.32 -15.59 31.02
C GLU A 746 -25.18 -14.55 31.06
N ALA A 747 -25.54 -13.26 30.91
CA ALA A 747 -24.62 -12.15 31.08
C ALA A 747 -25.17 -11.13 32.08
N LYS A 748 -24.34 -10.71 33.03
CA LYS A 748 -24.68 -9.68 34.01
C LYS A 748 -24.22 -8.33 33.47
N LEU A 749 -25.17 -7.45 33.18
CA LEU A 749 -24.87 -6.08 32.76
C LEU A 749 -24.31 -5.29 33.96
N LEU A 750 -23.15 -4.67 33.76
CA LEU A 750 -22.51 -3.76 34.71
C LEU A 750 -22.78 -2.28 34.35
N SER A 751 -23.18 -2.01 33.10
CA SER A 751 -23.72 -0.72 32.67
C SER A 751 -25.18 -0.53 33.10
N ASN A 752 -25.67 0.71 33.12
CA ASN A 752 -27.08 1.04 33.35
C ASN A 752 -27.92 0.75 32.09
N ALA A 753 -28.06 -0.53 31.76
CA ALA A 753 -28.81 -1.02 30.61
C ALA A 753 -29.76 -2.14 31.04
N HIS A 754 -30.79 -2.40 30.23
CA HIS A 754 -31.82 -3.39 30.55
C HIS A 754 -31.97 -4.39 29.41
N PHE A 755 -32.35 -5.61 29.76
CA PHE A 755 -32.73 -6.60 28.77
C PHE A 755 -34.18 -6.44 28.34
N THR A 756 -34.45 -6.70 27.07
CA THR A 756 -35.79 -6.79 26.49
C THR A 756 -35.86 -8.01 25.56
N PRO A 757 -36.93 -8.82 25.61
CA PRO A 757 -37.08 -9.94 24.69
C PRO A 757 -37.20 -9.47 23.24
N LEU A 758 -36.35 -10.00 22.37
CA LEU A 758 -36.36 -9.75 20.95
C LEU A 758 -37.55 -10.48 20.31
N LYS A 759 -38.44 -9.72 19.69
CA LYS A 759 -39.63 -10.22 18.99
C LYS A 759 -40.17 -9.14 18.08
N LYS A 760 -41.09 -9.50 17.19
CA LYS A 760 -41.87 -8.51 16.45
C LYS A 760 -42.62 -7.58 17.43
N GLY A 761 -42.48 -6.27 17.22
CA GLY A 761 -43.01 -5.23 18.11
C GLY A 761 -42.11 -4.85 19.28
N ALA A 762 -40.94 -5.47 19.45
CA ALA A 762 -40.00 -5.10 20.52
C ALA A 762 -39.44 -3.68 20.29
N LYS A 763 -39.30 -2.91 21.37
CA LYS A 763 -38.61 -1.62 21.39
C LYS A 763 -37.18 -1.83 21.89
N LEU A 764 -36.21 -1.50 21.05
CA LEU A 764 -34.78 -1.67 21.36
C LEU A 764 -34.11 -0.38 21.86
N TYR A 765 -34.78 0.76 21.69
CA TYR A 765 -34.33 2.05 22.18
C TYR A 765 -35.13 2.50 23.41
N VAL A 766 -34.46 3.13 24.38
CA VAL A 766 -35.11 3.70 25.57
C VAL A 766 -35.70 5.10 25.31
N ASP A 767 -35.24 5.76 24.24
CA ASP A 767 -35.52 7.13 23.86
C ASP A 767 -36.28 7.26 22.52
N GLN A 768 -36.57 6.14 21.85
CA GLN A 768 -37.40 6.10 20.64
C GLN A 768 -38.55 5.10 20.74
N GLU A 769 -39.62 5.37 19.98
CA GLU A 769 -40.82 4.52 19.93
C GLU A 769 -40.80 3.49 18.79
N LEU A 770 -39.69 3.37 18.05
CA LEU A 770 -39.55 2.45 16.92
C LEU A 770 -39.56 0.99 17.39
N VAL A 771 -40.19 0.13 16.56
CA VAL A 771 -40.34 -1.30 16.86
C VAL A 771 -39.72 -2.18 15.78
N VAL A 772 -39.31 -3.38 16.17
CA VAL A 772 -38.93 -4.46 15.25
C VAL A 772 -40.16 -4.89 14.43
N THR A 773 -40.04 -4.92 13.11
CA THR A 773 -41.14 -5.29 12.20
C THR A 773 -40.98 -6.70 11.61
N HIS A 774 -39.73 -7.14 11.39
CA HIS A 774 -39.37 -8.44 10.83
C HIS A 774 -38.04 -8.91 11.43
N LEU A 775 -37.94 -10.20 11.73
CA LEU A 775 -36.74 -10.92 12.20
C LEU A 775 -36.92 -12.43 11.89
N PRO A 776 -35.85 -13.20 11.70
CA PRO A 776 -35.92 -14.66 11.57
C PRO A 776 -36.34 -15.32 12.90
N GLU A 777 -37.05 -16.44 12.80
CA GLU A 777 -37.63 -17.16 13.94
C GLU A 777 -36.57 -17.62 14.94
N GLU A 778 -35.37 -17.97 14.48
CA GLU A 778 -34.26 -18.39 15.34
C GLU A 778 -33.73 -17.30 16.29
N LEU A 779 -33.97 -16.01 16.01
CA LEU A 779 -33.58 -14.90 16.88
C LEU A 779 -34.68 -14.52 17.89
N GLU A 780 -35.90 -15.02 17.72
CA GLU A 780 -37.02 -14.67 18.59
C GLU A 780 -36.80 -15.21 20.01
N GLY A 781 -37.00 -14.34 21.01
CA GLY A 781 -36.81 -14.64 22.43
C GLY A 781 -35.44 -14.28 23.01
N LEU A 782 -34.44 -13.97 22.16
CA LEU A 782 -33.15 -13.48 22.63
C LEU A 782 -33.28 -12.22 23.49
N GLN A 783 -32.46 -12.09 24.53
CA GLN A 783 -32.47 -10.94 25.43
C GLN A 783 -31.61 -9.82 24.85
N ALA A 784 -32.24 -8.94 24.06
CA ALA A 784 -31.60 -7.74 23.51
C ALA A 784 -31.33 -6.72 24.62
N VAL A 785 -30.27 -5.93 24.47
CA VAL A 785 -29.91 -4.86 25.41
C VAL A 785 -30.51 -3.56 24.88
N THR A 786 -31.33 -2.88 25.69
CA THR A 786 -31.87 -1.59 25.31
C THR A 786 -30.80 -0.50 25.39
N VAL A 787 -30.76 0.36 24.38
CA VAL A 787 -29.75 1.41 24.25
C VAL A 787 -30.40 2.79 24.09
N ASN A 788 -29.67 3.85 24.41
CA ASN A 788 -30.10 5.23 24.17
C ASN A 788 -29.51 5.71 22.84
N SER A 789 -30.36 5.91 21.85
CA SER A 789 -29.95 6.23 20.48
C SER A 789 -29.27 7.61 20.37
N GLU A 790 -29.77 8.62 21.10
CA GLU A 790 -29.17 9.96 21.10
C GLU A 790 -27.78 9.96 21.74
N ASP A 791 -27.62 9.25 22.86
CA ASP A 791 -26.31 9.09 23.51
C ASP A 791 -25.33 8.31 22.61
N GLN A 792 -25.80 7.25 21.93
CA GLN A 792 -25.00 6.52 20.95
C GLN A 792 -24.49 7.40 19.81
N LYS A 793 -25.34 8.28 19.26
CA LYS A 793 -24.97 9.20 18.18
C LYS A 793 -23.91 10.21 18.63
N LEU A 794 -23.97 10.66 19.88
CA LEU A 794 -23.06 11.67 20.40
C LEU A 794 -21.73 11.09 20.89
N ASN A 795 -21.80 9.95 21.59
CA ASN A 795 -20.69 9.43 22.41
C ASN A 795 -20.25 8.01 22.03
N GLY A 796 -20.91 7.35 21.07
CA GLY A 796 -20.78 5.91 20.88
C GLY A 796 -21.45 5.14 22.02
N TYR A 797 -21.15 3.85 22.16
CA TYR A 797 -21.72 3.03 23.24
C TYR A 797 -20.67 2.20 23.97
N SER A 798 -20.76 2.14 25.29
CA SER A 798 -19.95 1.24 26.13
C SER A 798 -20.85 0.32 26.95
N LEU A 799 -20.85 -0.96 26.58
CA LEU A 799 -21.52 -2.02 27.31
C LEU A 799 -20.51 -2.79 28.16
N LYS A 800 -20.55 -2.58 29.47
CA LYS A 800 -19.80 -3.37 30.44
C LYS A 800 -20.64 -4.53 30.91
N PHE A 801 -20.11 -5.73 30.86
CA PHE A 801 -20.80 -6.94 31.28
C PHE A 801 -19.84 -7.97 31.88
N GLU A 802 -20.41 -8.92 32.61
CA GLU A 802 -19.72 -10.07 33.19
C GLU A 802 -20.40 -11.36 32.69
N SER A 803 -19.62 -12.30 32.19
CA SER A 803 -20.08 -13.63 31.79
C SER A 803 -19.25 -14.72 32.48
N LYS A 804 -19.90 -15.82 32.86
CA LYS A 804 -19.22 -16.99 33.46
C LYS A 804 -18.71 -18.00 32.42
N GLN A 805 -19.07 -17.79 31.16
CA GLN A 805 -18.71 -18.63 30.02
C GLN A 805 -18.31 -17.77 28.82
N ASP A 806 -17.69 -18.38 27.82
CA ASP A 806 -17.36 -17.72 26.56
C ASP A 806 -18.65 -17.39 25.81
N VAL A 807 -18.78 -16.16 25.32
CA VAL A 807 -20.02 -15.65 24.71
C VAL A 807 -19.75 -14.83 23.47
N LYS A 808 -20.72 -14.80 22.55
CA LYS A 808 -20.81 -13.82 21.47
C LYS A 808 -21.86 -12.76 21.79
N VAL A 809 -21.51 -11.50 21.58
CA VAL A 809 -22.48 -10.39 21.55
C VAL A 809 -22.93 -10.17 20.12
N LEU A 810 -24.25 -10.17 19.91
CA LEU A 810 -24.88 -9.90 18.61
C LEU A 810 -25.14 -8.41 18.46
N VAL A 811 -24.51 -7.77 17.48
CA VAL A 811 -24.64 -6.34 17.19
C VAL A 811 -25.23 -6.16 15.80
N GLY A 812 -26.36 -5.48 15.71
CA GLY A 812 -27.02 -5.13 14.46
C GLY A 812 -26.59 -3.75 13.97
N TYR A 813 -26.04 -3.71 12.75
CA TYR A 813 -25.70 -2.48 12.04
C TYR A 813 -26.70 -2.22 10.92
N PHE A 814 -27.11 -0.97 10.75
CA PHE A 814 -28.02 -0.58 9.68
C PHE A 814 -27.25 -0.50 8.35
N ASN A 815 -27.84 -1.04 7.28
CA ASN A 815 -27.31 -1.02 5.92
C ASN A 815 -27.52 0.37 5.30
N SER A 816 -26.80 1.36 5.82
CA SER A 816 -26.82 2.76 5.42
C SER A 816 -25.46 3.40 5.66
N THR A 817 -25.11 4.38 4.82
CA THR A 817 -23.90 5.19 4.95
C THR A 817 -24.16 6.54 5.61
N ASP A 818 -25.38 6.80 6.06
CA ASP A 818 -25.74 8.01 6.80
C ASP A 818 -25.07 8.01 8.20
N LYS A 819 -24.48 9.14 8.59
CA LYS A 819 -23.78 9.33 9.87
C LYS A 819 -24.68 9.18 11.10
N VAL A 820 -26.01 9.17 10.93
CA VAL A 820 -26.96 8.82 12.00
C VAL A 820 -26.78 7.39 12.47
N PHE A 821 -26.31 6.48 11.60
CA PHE A 821 -26.08 5.07 11.92
C PHE A 821 -24.61 4.79 12.19
N ALA A 822 -24.35 3.84 13.10
CA ALA A 822 -22.98 3.42 13.38
C ALA A 822 -22.39 2.72 12.15
N PRO A 823 -21.14 3.05 11.74
CA PRO A 823 -20.48 2.33 10.66
C PRO A 823 -20.20 0.88 11.09
N LYS A 824 -20.36 -0.05 10.13
CA LYS A 824 -19.94 -1.44 10.32
C LYS A 824 -18.41 -1.55 10.43
N PRO A 825 -17.87 -2.59 11.08
CA PRO A 825 -16.42 -2.85 11.11
C PRO A 825 -15.88 -3.11 9.70
N VAL A 826 -14.81 -2.40 9.28
CA VAL A 826 -14.20 -2.50 7.93
C VAL A 826 -12.67 -2.52 8.06
N LEU A 827 -12.04 -3.62 7.63
CA LEU A 827 -10.59 -3.84 7.81
C LEU A 827 -9.70 -2.90 6.98
N GLU A 828 -10.18 -2.40 5.83
CA GLU A 828 -9.46 -1.51 4.92
C GLU A 828 -9.10 -0.15 5.54
N ILE A 829 -9.82 0.24 6.60
CA ILE A 829 -9.64 1.51 7.30
C ILE A 829 -9.48 1.32 8.82
N ASP A 830 -9.61 0.09 9.32
CA ASP A 830 -9.51 -0.27 10.73
C ASP A 830 -8.92 -1.68 10.90
N ALA A 831 -7.61 -1.79 11.14
CA ALA A 831 -6.98 -3.07 11.42
C ALA A 831 -7.51 -3.80 12.68
N SER A 832 -8.17 -3.09 13.60
CA SER A 832 -8.82 -3.64 14.81
C SER A 832 -10.24 -4.16 14.56
N ALA A 833 -10.79 -3.94 13.35
CA ALA A 833 -12.14 -4.33 12.95
C ALA A 833 -12.41 -5.85 13.01
N ASN A 834 -11.41 -6.67 13.36
CA ASN A 834 -11.58 -8.10 13.56
C ASN A 834 -10.99 -8.63 14.89
N ASP A 835 -10.77 -7.77 15.88
CA ASP A 835 -10.23 -8.21 17.18
C ASP A 835 -11.12 -9.20 17.92
N TYR A 836 -12.43 -9.06 17.77
CA TYR A 836 -13.46 -9.93 18.33
C TYR A 836 -14.13 -10.82 17.27
N GLY A 837 -13.53 -10.93 16.07
CA GLY A 837 -14.09 -11.68 14.94
C GLY A 837 -15.23 -10.97 14.18
N GLN A 838 -15.39 -9.66 14.38
CA GLN A 838 -16.55 -8.87 13.96
C GLN A 838 -16.50 -8.31 12.54
N ALA A 839 -15.41 -8.48 11.78
CA ALA A 839 -15.29 -7.90 10.44
C ALA A 839 -16.27 -8.52 9.44
N GLU A 840 -16.66 -9.77 9.66
CA GLU A 840 -17.60 -10.49 8.81
C GLU A 840 -19.02 -10.38 9.37
N THR A 841 -19.96 -10.01 8.52
CA THR A 841 -21.39 -10.09 8.83
C THR A 841 -21.79 -11.56 9.00
N LYS A 842 -22.35 -11.92 10.16
CA LYS A 842 -22.81 -13.28 10.45
C LYS A 842 -24.23 -13.56 9.98
N ILE A 843 -25.12 -12.56 10.05
CA ILE A 843 -26.47 -12.70 9.51
C ILE A 843 -26.76 -11.49 8.63
N ARG A 844 -26.81 -11.69 7.32
CA ARG A 844 -27.18 -10.64 6.36
C ARG A 844 -28.69 -10.50 6.27
N ASN A 845 -29.16 -9.28 6.00
CA ASN A 845 -30.58 -8.94 5.85
C ASN A 845 -31.43 -9.54 6.98
N ALA A 846 -30.94 -9.40 8.22
CA ALA A 846 -31.44 -10.14 9.35
C ALA A 846 -32.69 -9.53 9.97
N MET A 847 -32.80 -8.21 10.00
CA MET A 847 -33.88 -7.56 10.75
C MET A 847 -34.32 -6.25 10.12
N ARG A 848 -35.60 -5.91 10.28
CA ARG A 848 -36.15 -4.58 9.96
C ARG A 848 -36.69 -3.91 11.20
N MET A 849 -36.31 -2.66 11.40
CA MET A 849 -37.01 -1.75 12.33
C MET A 849 -37.87 -0.76 11.57
N GLN A 850 -38.95 -0.29 12.20
CA GLN A 850 -39.91 0.62 11.58
C GLN A 850 -39.21 1.89 11.06
N TYR A 851 -39.42 2.23 9.78
CA TYR A 851 -38.83 3.40 9.10
C TYR A 851 -37.29 3.41 9.00
N MET A 852 -36.63 2.28 9.28
CA MET A 852 -35.17 2.18 9.27
C MET A 852 -34.65 1.29 8.13
N PRO A 853 -33.36 1.44 7.74
CA PRO A 853 -32.69 0.53 6.82
C PRO A 853 -32.69 -0.93 7.30
N MET A 854 -32.32 -1.84 6.41
CA MET A 854 -32.13 -3.27 6.73
C MET A 854 -30.99 -3.41 7.74
N ILE A 855 -31.05 -4.38 8.65
CA ILE A 855 -30.02 -4.61 9.65
C ILE A 855 -29.26 -5.90 9.33
N ASP A 856 -27.95 -5.80 9.32
CA ASP A 856 -27.00 -6.90 9.28
C ASP A 856 -26.43 -7.16 10.69
N ILE A 857 -26.28 -8.43 11.07
CA ILE A 857 -25.80 -8.81 12.41
C ILE A 857 -24.33 -9.25 12.33
N HIS A 858 -23.51 -8.61 13.15
CA HIS A 858 -22.11 -8.95 13.40
C HIS A 858 -21.98 -9.55 14.80
N THR A 859 -21.01 -10.45 14.98
CA THR A 859 -20.72 -11.09 16.27
C THR A 859 -19.41 -10.58 16.86
N TYR A 860 -19.39 -10.35 18.16
CA TYR A 860 -18.19 -10.03 18.93
C TYR A 860 -17.96 -11.13 19.97
N SER A 861 -16.91 -11.93 19.81
CA SER A 861 -16.55 -13.01 20.75
C SER A 861 -15.78 -12.48 21.96
N PHE A 862 -16.17 -12.92 23.16
CA PHE A 862 -15.52 -12.62 24.43
C PHE A 862 -15.36 -13.90 25.25
N PRO A 863 -14.19 -14.15 25.87
CA PRO A 863 -14.04 -15.26 26.80
C PRO A 863 -14.84 -15.03 28.09
N ALA A 864 -14.88 -16.01 29.01
CA ALA A 864 -15.44 -15.83 30.33
C ALA A 864 -14.69 -14.75 31.14
N GLY A 865 -15.43 -13.85 31.77
CA GLY A 865 -14.85 -12.75 32.56
C GLY A 865 -15.66 -11.46 32.51
N GLN A 866 -15.01 -10.36 32.87
CA GLN A 866 -15.55 -9.00 32.76
C GLN A 866 -15.02 -8.33 31.50
N HIS A 867 -15.94 -7.79 30.70
CA HIS A 867 -15.64 -7.24 29.39
C HIS A 867 -16.34 -5.91 29.17
N GLU A 868 -15.80 -5.15 28.21
CA GLU A 868 -16.38 -3.91 27.73
C GLU A 868 -16.46 -3.98 26.21
N LEU A 869 -17.69 -3.95 25.67
CA LEU A 869 -17.95 -3.78 24.25
C LEU A 869 -18.09 -2.28 23.97
N LYS A 870 -17.22 -1.74 23.11
CA LYS A 870 -17.28 -0.35 22.65
C LYS A 870 -17.74 -0.30 21.19
N LEU A 871 -18.87 0.37 20.95
CA LEU A 871 -19.41 0.62 19.61
C LEU A 871 -19.09 2.06 19.18
N PRO A 872 -18.86 2.29 17.87
CA PRO A 872 -18.60 3.63 17.34
C PRO A 872 -19.86 4.52 17.46
N LYS A 873 -19.68 5.82 17.24
CA LYS A 873 -20.77 6.80 17.20
C LYS A 873 -21.79 6.43 16.11
N GLY A 874 -23.07 6.60 16.43
CA GLY A 874 -24.20 6.32 15.54
C GLY A 874 -25.12 5.23 16.10
N GLU A 875 -26.32 5.11 15.53
CA GLU A 875 -27.32 4.14 15.97
C GLU A 875 -26.93 2.70 15.57
N ALA A 876 -26.86 1.81 16.57
CA ALA A 876 -26.72 0.37 16.43
C ALA A 876 -27.51 -0.36 17.51
N VAL A 877 -27.93 -1.59 17.24
CA VAL A 877 -28.71 -2.40 18.19
C VAL A 877 -27.90 -3.55 18.75
N ILE A 878 -28.11 -3.90 20.01
CA ILE A 878 -27.46 -5.04 20.67
C ILE A 878 -28.52 -6.10 20.91
N LEU A 879 -28.49 -7.17 20.13
CA LEU A 879 -29.56 -8.17 20.02
C LEU A 879 -29.47 -9.26 21.09
N GLY A 880 -28.35 -9.32 21.81
CA GLY A 880 -28.18 -10.16 23.00
C GLY A 880 -26.87 -10.93 23.01
N PHE A 881 -26.81 -11.91 23.90
CA PHE A 881 -25.65 -12.77 24.13
C PHE A 881 -26.00 -14.21 23.74
N VAL A 882 -25.14 -14.89 23.00
CA VAL A 882 -25.26 -16.32 22.69
C VAL A 882 -23.98 -17.03 23.08
N ASP A 883 -24.03 -18.37 23.16
CA ASP A 883 -22.84 -19.18 23.42
C ASP A 883 -21.82 -18.98 22.27
N ASP A 884 -20.51 -18.99 22.58
CA ASP A 884 -19.48 -18.76 21.55
C ASP A 884 -19.48 -19.84 20.45
N ASN A 885 -20.08 -21.02 20.70
CA ASN A 885 -20.25 -22.08 19.71
C ASN A 885 -21.48 -21.88 18.79
N GLU A 886 -22.32 -20.88 19.02
CA GLU A 886 -23.43 -20.53 18.12
C GLU A 886 -22.95 -19.57 17.01
N LEU A 887 -23.66 -19.53 15.88
CA LEU A 887 -23.34 -18.63 14.75
C LEU A 887 -21.88 -18.75 14.28
N LEU A 888 -21.41 -20.00 14.12
CA LEU A 888 -20.08 -20.31 13.59
C LEU A 888 -19.95 -19.89 12.12
N HIS A 889 -21.04 -20.04 11.36
CA HIS A 889 -21.06 -19.78 9.92
C HIS A 889 -21.99 -18.62 9.58
N PRO A 890 -21.59 -17.73 8.65
CA PRO A 890 -22.44 -16.68 8.17
C PRO A 890 -23.55 -17.23 7.28
N TYR A 891 -24.72 -16.59 7.30
CA TYR A 891 -25.80 -16.85 6.37
C TYR A 891 -26.57 -15.55 6.07
N ASN A 892 -27.40 -15.59 5.04
CA ASN A 892 -28.35 -14.53 4.74
C ASN A 892 -29.74 -14.99 5.23
N ALA A 893 -30.28 -14.33 6.26
CA ALA A 893 -31.61 -14.65 6.76
C ALA A 893 -32.69 -14.22 5.77
N ASP A 894 -32.36 -13.25 4.92
CA ASP A 894 -33.12 -12.85 3.75
C ASP A 894 -34.63 -12.75 3.98
N ILE A 895 -34.99 -12.01 5.04
CA ILE A 895 -36.38 -11.84 5.46
C ILE A 895 -37.26 -11.16 4.40
N ASP A 896 -36.66 -10.69 3.28
CA ASP A 896 -37.31 -10.11 2.09
C ASP A 896 -37.22 -11.03 0.82
N ASN A 897 -36.66 -12.24 0.93
CA ASN A 897 -36.62 -13.33 -0.07
C ASN A 897 -35.80 -13.05 -1.37
N GLN A 898 -34.47 -13.03 -1.27
CA GLN A 898 -33.48 -12.93 -2.37
C GLN A 898 -32.42 -14.06 -2.45
N GLY A 899 -32.62 -15.21 -1.76
CA GLY A 899 -32.04 -16.54 -2.01
C GLY A 899 -30.52 -16.66 -2.19
N ASP A 900 -29.83 -17.16 -1.16
CA ASP A 900 -28.40 -17.51 -1.11
C ASP A 900 -28.11 -19.01 -1.44
N ASP A 901 -29.07 -19.74 -2.05
CA ASP A 901 -29.04 -21.20 -2.28
C ASP A 901 -27.80 -21.74 -3.04
N LEU A 902 -27.03 -20.87 -3.70
CA LEU A 902 -25.91 -21.30 -4.55
C LEU A 902 -24.62 -21.61 -3.79
N ASP A 903 -24.41 -20.99 -2.63
CA ASP A 903 -23.16 -21.17 -1.88
C ASP A 903 -23.05 -22.59 -1.32
N ASP A 904 -24.18 -23.20 -0.97
CA ASP A 904 -24.25 -24.56 -0.42
C ASP A 904 -23.80 -25.63 -1.43
N LEU A 905 -23.75 -25.30 -2.73
CA LEU A 905 -23.23 -26.18 -3.77
C LEU A 905 -21.74 -26.51 -3.56
N PHE A 906 -20.99 -25.68 -2.82
CA PHE A 906 -19.54 -25.81 -2.65
C PHE A 906 -19.12 -26.41 -1.29
N GLY A 907 -20.06 -26.57 -0.35
CA GLY A 907 -19.83 -27.29 0.91
C GLY A 907 -18.76 -26.67 1.81
N TYR A 908 -17.93 -27.53 2.42
CA TYR A 908 -16.92 -27.14 3.41
C TYR A 908 -15.56 -27.75 3.07
N TYR A 909 -14.49 -27.06 3.46
CA TYR A 909 -13.15 -27.62 3.60
C TYR A 909 -12.77 -27.59 5.08
N GLN A 910 -12.64 -28.77 5.69
CA GLN A 910 -12.56 -28.89 7.15
C GLN A 910 -13.75 -28.16 7.80
N GLU A 911 -13.49 -27.20 8.68
CA GLU A 911 -14.52 -26.39 9.36
C GLU A 911 -14.85 -25.09 8.61
N THR A 912 -14.21 -24.81 7.48
CA THR A 912 -14.41 -23.57 6.70
C THR A 912 -15.47 -23.79 5.63
N LYS A 913 -16.58 -23.03 5.69
CA LYS A 913 -17.58 -22.98 4.61
C LYS A 913 -16.93 -22.39 3.37
N LEU A 914 -16.99 -23.12 2.26
CA LEU A 914 -16.44 -22.67 0.98
C LEU A 914 -17.33 -21.62 0.32
#